data_AF-A0A9P7HA10-F1
#
_entry.id   AF-A0A9P7HA10-F1
#
_cell.length_a   1.000
_cell.length_b   1.000
_cell.length_c   1.000
_cell.angle_alpha   90.00
_cell.angle_beta   90.00
_cell.angle_gamma   90.00
#
_symmetry.space_group_name_H-M   'P 1'
#
loop_
_entity.id
_entity.type
_entity.pdbx_description
1 polymer ?
#
loop_
_entity_poly.entity_id
_entity_poly.type
_entity_poly.pdbx_seq_one_letter_code
_entity_poly.pdbx_strand_id
1 'polypeptide(L)'
;MQAPTIDFRGDTKLKVGSPLPPGDKHAVSVYIPTWKDTVAWARRDPGLIAQLKTGYPRFFVPLVVNQLAERLLEWAFCNRTPNTLTSELSTLLSTTGRAAILLPAGHHAGMCQRYLDAQNMGTTFVLRVDFNNGTHIMKTPEKICTLNEIYAVVYPPELAKDAKAFWQHTGFGVSSRRATSWLEDAPFLNQDSSSSETDLLNQEAEAAKLVVQQRIADLLSTETNSLDADDIFLYPSGMSAIAHTADTVRHFTTHTKRTVAIFGFLYVDTFKVLSKIYGFDCKLYGAAPSDLEELEADLANGLQLSALFTEFPGNPLLGSVDLERLHTLAAEHEFLFVVDDTVATSVNVELVSYCDIVCTSLTKMFSGSCNVMGGSIALNPQSRLFSTMKDLLKEGFTDTYFPMDAIVMEKNSADFEERVITASQNAERAADTLRGHASVDQVYYPKGNPTQDIYEKYKRPGEGYGYLLSIRFKTPEAAIAFHDALDVAKGPSLGTNFTLCCAYTLFAHYSELEWAAKFDVVEHLVRISVGIESQESLDIIVRTALDAAAQAGKDNKEHGHINGKLHSYTVRTLAKMTINTVDHSGEPEPNLAGNNTNTINANANATTQDEIITPAPSPAPSILTHSSSSGAPPASPATSIHSEGSSIWTIAWSDEMQKPSSSQRCATRWVPRVLPPVMLALVGYATYDVIVYCCVEYLVKQERKVAAAVVLIAFYAIFFILMTASYLRCFLTIQFNAGFVPWTADREAVEQARNERLSNGGDVESLSWAPPDTNPDSPGLEAFYSKDVFICESDGMPKWCSECRSWKPDRAHHSSEYGRCVYKMDHVCPWMGGIISETSFNFFVQFTVYCACYCAVVLGANGYVFVLRQHNGLSVDARLIVGLALGGLFGLFAVTMASTALRFAFQNITNIDLFRKNQTFRLAVWVPNSTQPTERFATITYPLTLPGEPPRTPIPARFRSVDQSDGAASVTDRMAARDEQAKRTFAILQTEPGENPWHIGYRKNFTSVMGDSVIEWLLPIRHSPCTRHDNMVSDYEFGPLVEELKKRYGLVGGDPEKEATETTSN
;
A
#
# COMPACT_ATOMS: atom_id res chain seq x y z
N MET A 1 10.92 -40.63 -14.82
CA MET A 1 10.78 -39.17 -14.74
C MET A 1 12.13 -38.52 -14.89
N GLN A 2 12.31 -37.65 -15.87
CA GLN A 2 13.42 -36.68 -15.86
C GLN A 2 12.78 -35.31 -16.01
N ALA A 3 12.94 -34.44 -15.02
CA ALA A 3 12.73 -33.02 -15.26
C ALA A 3 13.65 -32.63 -16.44
N PRO A 4 13.18 -31.85 -17.42
CA PRO A 4 14.08 -31.33 -18.44
C PRO A 4 15.21 -30.61 -17.70
N THR A 5 16.45 -31.02 -17.94
CA THR A 5 17.64 -30.36 -17.39
C THR A 5 17.75 -29.02 -18.10
N ILE A 6 17.03 -28.02 -17.59
CA ILE A 6 17.08 -26.67 -18.13
C ILE A 6 18.33 -26.03 -17.53
N ASP A 7 19.37 -25.94 -18.34
CA ASP A 7 20.56 -25.18 -17.98
C ASP A 7 20.25 -23.68 -18.05
N PHE A 8 20.00 -23.06 -16.89
CA PHE A 8 19.69 -21.64 -16.78
C PHE A 8 20.95 -20.75 -16.83
N ARG A 9 22.17 -21.32 -16.89
CA ARG A 9 23.46 -20.60 -16.92
C ARG A 9 24.40 -20.91 -18.10
N GLY A 10 24.15 -21.96 -18.88
CA GLY A 10 24.94 -22.34 -20.06
C GLY A 10 24.79 -21.42 -21.27
N ASP A 11 25.40 -21.83 -22.39
CA ASP A 11 25.65 -21.02 -23.60
C ASP A 11 24.39 -20.46 -24.30
N THR A 12 23.18 -20.86 -23.90
CA THR A 12 21.91 -20.29 -24.35
C THR A 12 21.07 -19.78 -23.19
N LYS A 13 21.48 -18.67 -22.56
CA LYS A 13 20.71 -18.01 -21.48
C LYS A 13 19.30 -17.64 -21.93
N LEU A 14 18.30 -18.11 -21.17
CA LEU A 14 16.92 -17.66 -21.30
C LEU A 14 16.85 -16.14 -21.08
N LYS A 15 16.11 -15.45 -21.95
CA LYS A 15 15.93 -14.00 -21.86
C LYS A 15 14.83 -13.66 -20.85
N VAL A 16 14.91 -12.49 -20.23
CA VAL A 16 13.82 -11.94 -19.41
C VAL A 16 12.50 -11.98 -20.21
N GLY A 17 11.41 -12.39 -19.57
CA GLY A 17 10.10 -12.54 -20.21
C GLY A 17 9.89 -13.81 -21.04
N SER A 18 10.88 -14.69 -21.11
CA SER A 18 10.72 -16.02 -21.74
C SER A 18 9.68 -16.87 -20.98
N PRO A 19 8.89 -17.70 -21.67
CA PRO A 19 7.95 -18.62 -21.04
C PRO A 19 8.64 -19.62 -20.12
N LEU A 20 7.95 -20.04 -19.05
CA LEU A 20 8.34 -21.15 -18.18
C LEU A 20 7.23 -22.21 -18.17
N PRO A 21 7.48 -23.44 -18.69
CA PRO A 21 8.76 -23.92 -19.21
C PRO A 21 9.15 -23.26 -20.54
N PRO A 22 10.45 -23.22 -20.86
CA PRO A 22 10.95 -22.66 -22.12
C PRO A 22 10.28 -23.27 -23.37
N GLY A 23 9.89 -22.41 -24.30
CA GLY A 23 9.31 -22.80 -25.59
C GLY A 23 7.82 -23.12 -25.59
N ASP A 24 7.17 -23.22 -24.43
CA ASP A 24 5.72 -23.48 -24.38
C ASP A 24 4.92 -22.19 -24.63
N LYS A 25 4.09 -22.18 -25.69
CA LYS A 25 3.26 -21.02 -26.08
C LYS A 25 2.09 -20.75 -25.10
N HIS A 26 1.85 -21.68 -24.17
CA HIS A 26 0.79 -21.63 -23.17
C HIS A 26 1.33 -21.67 -21.74
N ALA A 27 2.63 -21.42 -21.55
CA ALA A 27 3.25 -21.35 -20.24
C ALA A 27 2.49 -20.40 -19.29
N VAL A 28 2.31 -20.85 -18.05
CA VAL A 28 1.61 -20.10 -16.99
C VAL A 28 2.59 -19.33 -16.09
N SER A 29 3.86 -19.26 -16.46
CA SER A 29 4.87 -18.44 -15.78
C SER A 29 5.86 -17.83 -16.77
N VAL A 30 6.63 -16.85 -16.29
CA VAL A 30 7.62 -16.07 -17.04
C VAL A 30 8.95 -16.02 -16.30
N TYR A 31 10.04 -15.99 -17.06
CA TYR A 31 11.38 -15.90 -16.52
C TYR A 31 11.73 -14.45 -16.13
N ILE A 32 11.92 -14.21 -14.84
CA ILE A 32 12.32 -12.95 -14.21
C ILE A 32 13.55 -13.24 -13.33
N PRO A 33 14.77 -13.19 -13.89
CA PRO A 33 15.94 -13.86 -13.33
C PRO A 33 16.63 -13.15 -12.16
N THR A 34 16.48 -11.84 -12.02
CA THR A 34 17.19 -11.10 -10.98
C THR A 34 16.24 -10.37 -10.04
N TRP A 35 16.72 -10.04 -8.85
CA TRP A 35 16.00 -9.19 -7.92
C TRP A 35 15.67 -7.82 -8.55
N LYS A 36 16.62 -7.28 -9.32
CA LYS A 36 16.43 -6.04 -10.08
C LYS A 36 15.28 -6.15 -11.09
N ASP A 37 15.21 -7.26 -11.81
CA ASP A 37 14.10 -7.51 -12.75
C ASP A 37 12.77 -7.64 -12.00
N THR A 38 12.77 -8.25 -10.82
CA THR A 38 11.57 -8.32 -9.97
C THR A 38 11.12 -6.93 -9.50
N VAL A 39 12.05 -6.06 -9.10
CA VAL A 39 11.74 -4.66 -8.74
C VAL A 39 11.22 -3.88 -9.95
N ALA A 40 11.83 -4.06 -11.13
CA ALA A 40 11.38 -3.43 -12.37
C ALA A 40 9.96 -3.90 -12.74
N TRP A 41 9.66 -5.20 -12.60
CA TRP A 41 8.32 -5.74 -12.76
C TRP A 41 7.34 -5.11 -11.77
N ALA A 42 7.70 -5.02 -10.49
CA ALA A 42 6.86 -4.47 -9.44
C ALA A 42 6.55 -2.97 -9.65
N ARG A 43 7.51 -2.23 -10.23
CA ARG A 43 7.37 -0.83 -10.64
C ARG A 43 6.66 -0.64 -11.99
N ARG A 44 6.24 -1.73 -12.66
CA ARG A 44 5.62 -1.70 -14.00
C ARG A 44 6.52 -1.04 -15.07
N ASP A 45 7.83 -1.30 -15.01
CA ASP A 45 8.78 -0.79 -16.01
C ASP A 45 8.33 -1.17 -17.45
N PRO A 46 8.11 -0.19 -18.36
CA PRO A 46 7.59 -0.47 -19.70
C PRO A 46 8.49 -1.40 -20.52
N GLY A 47 9.81 -1.29 -20.35
CA GLY A 47 10.78 -2.10 -21.06
C GLY A 47 10.73 -3.58 -20.67
N LEU A 48 10.52 -3.86 -19.38
CA LEU A 48 10.32 -5.23 -18.89
C LEU A 48 8.95 -5.78 -19.27
N ILE A 49 7.87 -5.01 -19.07
CA ILE A 49 6.49 -5.46 -19.36
C ILE A 49 6.33 -5.82 -20.84
N ALA A 50 6.94 -5.06 -21.75
CA ALA A 50 6.90 -5.34 -23.19
C ALA A 50 7.57 -6.67 -23.59
N GLN A 51 8.43 -7.25 -22.74
CA GLN A 51 9.11 -8.52 -23.00
C GLN A 51 8.27 -9.74 -22.56
N LEU A 52 7.20 -9.53 -21.78
CA LEU A 52 6.36 -10.62 -21.26
C LEU A 52 5.42 -11.14 -22.35
N LYS A 53 5.54 -12.43 -22.69
CA LYS A 53 4.78 -13.04 -23.80
C LYS A 53 3.54 -13.82 -23.34
N THR A 54 3.73 -14.71 -22.37
CA THR A 54 2.69 -15.59 -21.81
C THR A 54 2.92 -15.75 -20.32
N GLY A 55 1.88 -15.89 -19.52
CA GLY A 55 2.00 -16.04 -18.08
C GLY A 55 0.64 -16.18 -17.41
N TYR A 56 0.64 -16.33 -16.08
CA TYR A 56 -0.60 -16.45 -15.32
C TYR A 56 -1.40 -15.12 -15.36
N PRO A 57 -2.73 -15.14 -15.58
CA PRO A 57 -3.57 -13.94 -15.74
C PRO A 57 -3.47 -12.91 -14.60
N ARG A 58 -3.06 -13.34 -13.40
CA ARG A 58 -2.75 -12.44 -12.28
C ARG A 58 -1.72 -11.37 -12.65
N PHE A 59 -0.70 -11.72 -13.43
CA PHE A 59 0.42 -10.81 -13.73
C PHE A 59 0.09 -9.93 -14.94
N PHE A 60 -0.42 -10.54 -16.01
CA PHE A 60 -0.84 -9.87 -17.24
C PHE A 60 -1.78 -10.78 -18.04
N VAL A 61 -2.57 -10.17 -18.94
CA VAL A 61 -3.36 -10.92 -19.92
C VAL A 61 -2.43 -11.48 -20.99
N PRO A 62 -2.44 -12.80 -21.29
CA PRO A 62 -1.57 -13.37 -22.31
C PRO A 62 -1.72 -12.67 -23.65
N LEU A 63 -0.60 -12.41 -24.34
CA LEU A 63 -0.59 -11.63 -25.59
C LEU A 63 -1.56 -12.20 -26.64
N VAL A 64 -1.62 -13.53 -26.76
CA VAL A 64 -2.52 -14.21 -27.70
C VAL A 64 -4.01 -13.94 -27.42
N VAL A 65 -4.38 -13.73 -26.16
CA VAL A 65 -5.76 -13.38 -25.80
C VAL A 65 -6.08 -11.94 -26.18
N ASN A 66 -5.14 -11.02 -25.98
CA ASN A 66 -5.28 -9.63 -26.45
C ASN A 66 -5.37 -9.57 -27.98
N GLN A 67 -4.54 -10.33 -28.69
CA GLN A 67 -4.58 -10.42 -30.15
C GLN A 67 -5.93 -10.93 -30.66
N LEU A 68 -6.49 -11.95 -30.01
CA LEU A 68 -7.85 -12.40 -30.33
C LEU A 68 -8.87 -11.29 -30.08
N ALA A 69 -8.80 -10.59 -28.95
CA ALA A 69 -9.73 -9.51 -28.62
C ALA A 69 -9.70 -8.40 -29.68
N GLU A 70 -8.51 -7.97 -30.09
CA GLU A 70 -8.30 -6.97 -31.14
C GLU A 70 -8.88 -7.44 -32.48
N ARG A 71 -8.57 -8.68 -32.91
CA ARG A 71 -9.07 -9.26 -34.17
C ARG A 71 -10.58 -9.41 -34.18
N LEU A 72 -11.20 -9.81 -33.07
CA LEU A 72 -12.65 -9.92 -32.96
C LEU A 72 -13.32 -8.55 -33.03
N LEU A 73 -12.73 -7.53 -32.42
CA LEU A 73 -13.20 -6.16 -32.55
C LEU A 73 -13.08 -5.68 -34.01
N GLU A 74 -11.88 -5.75 -34.62
CA GLU A 74 -11.63 -5.37 -36.02
C GLU A 74 -12.60 -6.06 -36.99
N TRP A 75 -12.81 -7.37 -36.80
CA TRP A 75 -13.74 -8.12 -37.62
C TRP A 75 -15.19 -7.61 -37.46
N ALA A 76 -15.62 -7.35 -36.22
CA ALA A 76 -16.95 -6.79 -35.94
C ALA A 76 -17.13 -5.37 -36.52
N PHE A 77 -16.03 -4.61 -36.66
CA PHE A 77 -16.01 -3.30 -37.31
C PHE A 77 -16.15 -3.37 -38.84
N CYS A 78 -15.45 -4.32 -39.47
CA CYS A 78 -15.35 -4.45 -40.93
C CYS A 78 -16.59 -5.13 -41.54
N ASN A 79 -17.13 -6.17 -40.90
CA ASN A 79 -18.23 -6.98 -41.46
C ASN A 79 -19.63 -6.44 -41.13
N ARG A 80 -19.85 -5.13 -41.33
CA ARG A 80 -21.16 -4.47 -41.14
C ARG A 80 -22.23 -5.10 -42.04
N THR A 81 -23.07 -5.97 -41.51
CA THR A 81 -24.31 -6.37 -42.21
C THR A 81 -25.40 -5.30 -42.01
N PRO A 82 -26.02 -4.78 -43.07
CA PRO A 82 -26.99 -3.66 -42.99
C PRO A 82 -28.26 -3.93 -42.17
N ASN A 83 -28.58 -5.19 -41.85
CA ASN A 83 -29.87 -5.58 -41.27
C ASN A 83 -29.85 -5.89 -39.76
N THR A 84 -28.71 -5.77 -39.06
CA THR A 84 -28.57 -6.23 -37.66
C THR A 84 -27.99 -5.21 -36.69
N LEU A 85 -27.54 -4.04 -37.15
CA LEU A 85 -26.90 -3.01 -36.32
C LEU A 85 -27.83 -1.80 -36.16
N THR A 86 -28.23 -1.47 -34.92
CA THR A 86 -28.90 -0.20 -34.61
C THR A 86 -27.95 0.98 -34.85
N SER A 87 -28.48 2.18 -35.10
CA SER A 87 -27.69 3.42 -35.25
C SER A 87 -26.76 3.70 -34.05
N GLU A 88 -27.16 3.26 -32.86
CA GLU A 88 -26.35 3.28 -31.63
C GLU A 88 -25.05 2.50 -31.79
N LEU A 89 -25.11 1.32 -32.41
CA LEU A 89 -24.00 0.38 -32.55
C LEU A 89 -22.91 0.88 -33.49
N SER A 90 -23.32 1.52 -34.58
CA SER A 90 -22.40 2.18 -35.50
C SER A 90 -21.72 3.39 -34.85
N THR A 91 -22.42 4.11 -33.97
CA THR A 91 -21.88 5.25 -33.20
C THR A 91 -20.95 4.78 -32.06
N LEU A 92 -21.30 3.67 -31.41
CA LEU A 92 -20.56 3.04 -30.30
C LEU A 92 -19.27 2.37 -30.76
N LEU A 93 -19.30 1.68 -31.90
CA LEU A 93 -18.10 1.12 -32.50
C LEU A 93 -17.24 2.25 -33.09
N SER A 94 -17.79 3.19 -33.85
CA SER A 94 -16.99 4.26 -34.50
C SER A 94 -16.24 5.23 -33.56
N THR A 95 -16.43 5.15 -32.24
CA THR A 95 -15.59 5.89 -31.28
C THR A 95 -14.24 5.20 -31.13
N THR A 96 -13.18 5.82 -31.67
CA THR A 96 -11.80 5.33 -31.63
C THR A 96 -11.31 5.12 -30.18
N GLY A 97 -10.73 3.95 -29.87
CA GLY A 97 -9.95 3.71 -28.64
C GLY A 97 -10.45 2.64 -27.66
N ARG A 98 -11.51 1.86 -27.95
CA ARG A 98 -12.04 0.86 -27.00
C ARG A 98 -11.26 -0.46 -26.98
N ALA A 99 -11.19 -1.08 -25.80
CA ALA A 99 -10.61 -2.41 -25.58
C ALA A 99 -11.69 -3.43 -25.18
N ALA A 100 -11.37 -4.72 -25.24
CA ALA A 100 -12.28 -5.78 -24.84
C ALA A 100 -11.60 -6.83 -23.98
N ILE A 101 -12.39 -7.41 -23.07
CA ILE A 101 -12.00 -8.59 -22.29
C ILE A 101 -12.88 -9.77 -22.70
N LEU A 102 -12.24 -10.93 -22.88
CA LEU A 102 -12.89 -12.12 -23.42
C LEU A 102 -13.27 -13.08 -22.30
N LEU A 103 -14.54 -13.49 -22.30
CA LEU A 103 -15.09 -14.45 -21.36
C LEU A 103 -15.74 -15.64 -22.10
N PRO A 104 -15.71 -16.85 -21.50
CA PRO A 104 -16.20 -18.08 -22.11
C PRO A 104 -17.72 -18.26 -22.01
N ALA A 105 -18.41 -17.49 -21.15
CA ALA A 105 -19.83 -17.65 -20.88
C ALA A 105 -20.55 -16.31 -20.74
N GLY A 106 -21.82 -16.27 -21.16
CA GLY A 106 -22.63 -15.04 -21.16
C GLY A 106 -22.83 -14.47 -19.76
N HIS A 107 -23.24 -15.28 -18.79
CA HIS A 107 -23.46 -14.81 -17.42
C HIS A 107 -22.18 -14.25 -16.76
N HIS A 108 -21.00 -14.82 -17.03
CA HIS A 108 -19.71 -14.25 -16.62
C HIS A 108 -19.48 -12.87 -17.26
N ALA A 109 -19.77 -12.72 -18.55
CA ALA A 109 -19.70 -11.43 -19.22
C ALA A 109 -20.67 -10.40 -18.64
N GLY A 110 -21.88 -10.81 -18.26
CA GLY A 110 -22.84 -9.95 -17.57
C GLY A 110 -22.38 -9.53 -16.16
N MET A 111 -21.69 -10.42 -15.44
CA MET A 111 -21.05 -10.06 -14.17
C MET A 111 -19.93 -9.04 -14.38
N CYS A 112 -19.07 -9.26 -15.35
CA CYS A 112 -18.01 -8.33 -15.71
C CYS A 112 -18.57 -6.96 -16.11
N GLN A 113 -19.62 -6.94 -16.94
CA GLN A 113 -20.30 -5.72 -17.36
C GLN A 113 -20.81 -4.92 -16.16
N ARG A 114 -21.57 -5.56 -15.26
CA ARG A 114 -22.08 -4.91 -14.03
C ARG A 114 -20.96 -4.40 -13.13
N TYR A 115 -19.88 -5.16 -13.00
CA TYR A 115 -18.71 -4.77 -12.22
C TYR A 115 -18.04 -3.49 -12.79
N LEU A 116 -17.92 -3.40 -14.12
CA LEU A 116 -17.37 -2.24 -14.81
C LEU A 116 -18.32 -1.04 -14.77
N ASP A 117 -19.62 -1.25 -14.99
CA ASP A 117 -20.63 -0.19 -14.96
C ASP A 117 -20.72 0.48 -13.57
N ALA A 118 -20.51 -0.29 -12.50
CA ALA A 118 -20.46 0.23 -11.12
C ALA A 118 -19.34 1.25 -10.89
N GLN A 119 -18.31 1.30 -11.74
CA GLN A 119 -17.20 2.25 -11.65
C GLN A 119 -17.55 3.66 -12.20
N ASN A 120 -18.77 3.88 -12.73
CA ASN A 120 -19.32 5.19 -13.13
C ASN A 120 -18.52 5.98 -14.20
N MET A 121 -17.89 5.33 -15.18
CA MET A 121 -17.04 6.02 -16.19
C MET A 121 -17.34 5.76 -17.67
N GLY A 122 -18.45 5.12 -18.05
CA GLY A 122 -18.84 5.03 -19.47
C GLY A 122 -19.84 3.94 -19.80
N THR A 123 -20.17 3.80 -21.08
CA THR A 123 -21.07 2.76 -21.59
C THR A 123 -20.30 1.50 -21.94
N THR A 124 -20.52 0.41 -21.20
CA THR A 124 -20.02 -0.93 -21.53
C THR A 124 -21.09 -1.75 -22.25
N PHE A 125 -20.69 -2.74 -23.04
CA PHE A 125 -21.62 -3.68 -23.68
C PHE A 125 -20.99 -5.05 -23.90
N VAL A 126 -21.85 -6.05 -24.10
CA VAL A 126 -21.44 -7.45 -24.34
C VAL A 126 -21.70 -7.83 -25.79
N LEU A 127 -20.65 -8.25 -26.49
CA LEU A 127 -20.69 -8.82 -27.82
C LEU A 127 -20.54 -10.34 -27.71
N ARG A 128 -21.54 -11.08 -28.15
CA ARG A 128 -21.43 -12.53 -28.37
C ARG A 128 -20.86 -12.76 -29.76
N VAL A 129 -19.80 -13.56 -29.85
CA VAL A 129 -19.15 -13.97 -31.08
C VAL A 129 -19.34 -15.47 -31.23
N ASP A 130 -19.97 -15.91 -32.31
CA ASP A 130 -20.09 -17.33 -32.67
C ASP A 130 -18.92 -17.74 -33.60
N PHE A 131 -18.34 -18.90 -33.35
CA PHE A 131 -17.20 -19.47 -34.06
C PHE A 131 -17.52 -19.70 -35.55
N ASN A 132 -18.76 -20.08 -35.87
CA ASN A 132 -19.21 -20.38 -37.23
C ASN A 132 -20.10 -19.27 -37.81
N ASN A 133 -20.76 -18.45 -36.98
CA ASN A 133 -21.86 -17.60 -37.42
C ASN A 133 -21.93 -16.20 -36.74
N GLY A 134 -21.02 -15.31 -37.11
CA GLY A 134 -21.15 -13.86 -36.91
C GLY A 134 -21.29 -13.34 -35.47
N THR A 135 -21.49 -12.02 -35.31
CA THR A 135 -21.59 -11.35 -34.01
C THR A 135 -22.99 -10.89 -33.68
N HIS A 136 -23.35 -10.97 -32.40
CA HIS A 136 -24.63 -10.53 -31.86
C HIS A 136 -24.41 -9.72 -30.57
N ILE A 137 -25.09 -8.58 -30.42
CA ILE A 137 -25.03 -7.81 -29.16
C ILE A 137 -26.09 -8.26 -28.19
N MET A 138 -25.68 -8.44 -26.95
CA MET A 138 -26.52 -8.95 -25.90
C MET A 138 -26.95 -7.82 -24.96
N LYS A 139 -28.27 -7.62 -24.87
CA LYS A 139 -28.88 -6.76 -23.84
C LYS A 139 -28.97 -7.46 -22.49
N THR A 140 -29.07 -8.79 -22.49
CA THR A 140 -29.11 -9.61 -21.29
C THR A 140 -28.32 -10.88 -21.57
N PRO A 141 -27.13 -11.05 -20.98
CA PRO A 141 -26.32 -12.24 -21.20
C PRO A 141 -27.01 -13.48 -20.61
N GLU A 142 -27.23 -14.50 -21.43
CA GLU A 142 -27.87 -15.75 -21.01
C GLU A 142 -26.88 -16.65 -20.24
N LYS A 143 -27.41 -17.65 -19.49
CA LYS A 143 -26.58 -18.64 -18.79
C LYS A 143 -25.97 -19.69 -19.73
N ILE A 144 -26.18 -19.55 -21.04
CA ILE A 144 -25.66 -20.48 -22.05
C ILE A 144 -24.13 -20.31 -22.16
N CYS A 145 -23.44 -21.45 -22.16
CA CYS A 145 -22.04 -21.55 -22.55
C CYS A 145 -21.94 -22.61 -23.63
N THR A 146 -21.43 -22.22 -24.80
CA THR A 146 -21.06 -23.18 -25.84
C THR A 146 -19.59 -22.97 -26.19
N LEU A 147 -18.94 -24.05 -26.61
CA LEU A 147 -17.53 -24.01 -27.02
C LEU A 147 -17.31 -23.10 -28.23
N ASN A 148 -18.35 -22.99 -29.07
CA ASN A 148 -18.39 -22.15 -30.25
C ASN A 148 -18.68 -20.67 -29.94
N GLU A 149 -18.74 -20.24 -28.68
CA GLU A 149 -19.04 -18.86 -28.33
C GLU A 149 -18.00 -18.22 -27.43
N ILE A 150 -17.55 -17.03 -27.79
CA ILE A 150 -16.79 -16.13 -26.91
C ILE A 150 -17.58 -14.85 -26.72
N TYR A 151 -17.56 -14.33 -25.49
CA TYR A 151 -18.22 -13.11 -25.10
C TYR A 151 -17.16 -12.03 -24.88
N ALA A 152 -17.20 -10.98 -25.69
CA ALA A 152 -16.33 -9.82 -25.55
C ALA A 152 -17.08 -8.69 -24.83
N VAL A 153 -16.63 -8.35 -23.61
CA VAL A 153 -17.11 -7.17 -22.90
C VAL A 153 -16.27 -6.00 -23.36
N VAL A 154 -16.90 -5.08 -24.10
CA VAL A 154 -16.23 -3.92 -24.69
C VAL A 154 -16.36 -2.74 -23.74
N TYR A 155 -15.24 -2.08 -23.46
CA TYR A 155 -15.16 -0.99 -22.47
C TYR A 155 -14.25 0.16 -22.95
N PRO A 156 -14.45 1.37 -22.41
CA PRO A 156 -13.53 2.49 -22.57
C PRO A 156 -12.13 2.16 -21.99
N PRO A 157 -11.03 2.56 -22.63
CA PRO A 157 -9.67 2.18 -22.22
C PRO A 157 -9.31 2.59 -20.79
N GLU A 158 -10.00 3.57 -20.20
CA GLU A 158 -9.86 3.98 -18.80
C GLU A 158 -10.21 2.83 -17.82
N LEU A 159 -11.13 1.94 -18.21
CA LEU A 159 -11.57 0.77 -17.43
C LEU A 159 -10.68 -0.47 -17.64
N ALA A 160 -9.58 -0.38 -18.40
CA ALA A 160 -8.72 -1.53 -18.67
C ALA A 160 -8.12 -2.15 -17.39
N LYS A 161 -7.85 -1.33 -16.36
CA LYS A 161 -7.38 -1.81 -15.06
C LYS A 161 -8.45 -2.63 -14.35
N ASP A 162 -9.69 -2.15 -14.32
CA ASP A 162 -10.82 -2.81 -13.67
C ASP A 162 -11.22 -4.10 -14.39
N ALA A 163 -11.21 -4.08 -15.73
CA ALA A 163 -11.50 -5.27 -16.52
C ALA A 163 -10.47 -6.38 -16.26
N LYS A 164 -9.18 -6.02 -16.26
CA LYS A 164 -8.11 -6.95 -15.91
C LYS A 164 -8.23 -7.45 -14.47
N ALA A 165 -8.59 -6.59 -13.53
CA ALA A 165 -8.82 -6.97 -12.13
C ALA A 165 -9.97 -7.98 -12.00
N PHE A 166 -11.08 -7.78 -12.73
CA PHE A 166 -12.20 -8.72 -12.76
C PHE A 166 -11.74 -10.13 -13.17
N TRP A 167 -11.01 -10.25 -14.29
CA TRP A 167 -10.49 -11.55 -14.71
C TRP A 167 -9.46 -12.10 -13.72
N GLN A 168 -8.53 -11.29 -13.22
CA GLN A 168 -7.58 -11.74 -12.20
C GLN A 168 -8.27 -12.35 -10.98
N HIS A 169 -9.29 -11.68 -10.43
CA HIS A 169 -9.94 -12.10 -9.19
C HIS A 169 -10.90 -13.26 -9.39
N THR A 170 -11.60 -13.32 -10.53
CA THR A 170 -12.59 -14.39 -10.78
C THR A 170 -12.00 -15.61 -11.48
N GLY A 171 -10.91 -15.44 -12.23
CA GLY A 171 -10.39 -16.48 -13.10
C GLY A 171 -11.28 -16.82 -14.31
N PHE A 172 -12.30 -16.02 -14.61
CA PHE A 172 -13.31 -16.33 -15.64
C PHE A 172 -12.92 -16.02 -17.08
N GLY A 173 -11.77 -15.42 -17.38
CA GLY A 173 -11.42 -15.08 -18.75
C GLY A 173 -10.93 -16.26 -19.59
N VAL A 174 -10.85 -16.04 -20.91
CA VAL A 174 -10.47 -17.06 -21.90
C VAL A 174 -9.00 -17.51 -21.74
N SER A 175 -8.76 -18.83 -21.81
CA SER A 175 -7.41 -19.40 -21.74
C SER A 175 -6.59 -19.12 -23.00
N SER A 176 -5.25 -19.19 -22.90
CA SER A 176 -4.36 -19.00 -24.05
C SER A 176 -4.54 -20.07 -25.13
N ARG A 177 -4.86 -21.32 -24.75
CA ARG A 177 -5.18 -22.40 -25.71
C ARG A 177 -6.47 -22.13 -26.46
N ARG A 178 -7.52 -21.71 -25.76
CA ARG A 178 -8.77 -21.33 -26.40
C ARG A 178 -8.58 -20.15 -27.35
N ALA A 179 -7.82 -19.13 -26.94
CA ALA A 179 -7.55 -17.99 -27.81
C ALA A 179 -6.75 -18.38 -29.07
N THR A 180 -5.80 -19.30 -28.93
CA THR A 180 -4.99 -19.82 -30.04
C THR A 180 -5.84 -20.60 -31.04
N SER A 181 -6.68 -21.53 -30.57
CA SER A 181 -7.59 -22.28 -31.46
C SER A 181 -8.55 -21.35 -32.20
N TRP A 182 -9.08 -20.31 -31.54
CA TRP A 182 -9.91 -19.32 -32.23
C TRP A 182 -9.14 -18.54 -33.31
N LEU A 183 -7.91 -18.12 -33.03
CA LEU A 183 -7.08 -17.41 -34.01
C LEU A 183 -6.63 -18.30 -35.19
N GLU A 184 -6.43 -19.59 -34.97
CA GLU A 184 -5.94 -20.55 -35.97
C GLU A 184 -7.12 -21.12 -36.80
N ASP A 185 -8.24 -21.44 -36.17
CA ASP A 185 -9.28 -22.30 -36.76
C ASP A 185 -10.56 -21.56 -37.18
N ALA A 186 -10.86 -20.38 -36.61
CA ALA A 186 -12.13 -19.68 -36.87
C ALA A 186 -12.23 -19.28 -38.36
N PRO A 187 -13.24 -19.78 -39.12
CA PRO A 187 -13.33 -19.60 -40.58
C PRO A 187 -13.40 -18.14 -41.03
N PHE A 188 -13.89 -17.27 -40.16
CA PHE A 188 -14.04 -15.84 -40.45
C PHE A 188 -12.76 -15.03 -40.15
N LEU A 189 -11.80 -15.61 -39.42
CA LEU A 189 -10.47 -15.04 -39.19
C LEU A 189 -9.43 -15.62 -40.17
N ASN A 190 -9.56 -16.90 -40.55
CA ASN A 190 -8.69 -17.58 -41.52
C ASN A 190 -9.53 -18.28 -42.61
N GLN A 191 -9.34 -17.88 -43.88
CA GLN A 191 -10.12 -18.37 -45.03
C GLN A 191 -9.77 -19.79 -45.51
N ASP A 192 -8.73 -20.43 -44.93
CA ASP A 192 -8.19 -21.72 -45.35
C ASP A 192 -8.54 -22.90 -44.41
N SER A 193 -9.40 -22.72 -43.40
CA SER A 193 -9.70 -23.78 -42.43
C SER A 193 -10.83 -24.71 -42.88
N SER A 194 -10.54 -26.02 -42.96
CA SER A 194 -11.54 -27.08 -43.14
C SER A 194 -12.00 -27.59 -41.77
N SER A 195 -13.29 -27.43 -41.45
CA SER A 195 -13.88 -27.89 -40.19
C SER A 195 -14.32 -29.36 -40.27
N SER A 196 -13.63 -30.27 -39.57
CA SER A 196 -14.14 -31.63 -39.35
C SER A 196 -13.47 -32.43 -38.21
N GLU A 197 -13.49 -31.97 -36.95
CA GLU A 197 -13.03 -32.82 -35.82
C GLU A 197 -13.56 -32.45 -34.41
N THR A 198 -14.59 -31.60 -34.30
CA THR A 198 -15.02 -31.02 -32.99
C THR A 198 -15.71 -32.01 -32.04
N ASP A 199 -16.48 -32.97 -32.56
CA ASP A 199 -17.26 -33.89 -31.72
C ASP A 199 -16.39 -34.97 -31.04
N LEU A 200 -15.36 -35.46 -31.73
CA LEU A 200 -14.39 -36.41 -31.17
C LEU A 200 -13.60 -35.77 -30.03
N LEU A 201 -13.13 -34.54 -30.24
CA LEU A 201 -12.39 -33.79 -29.23
C LEU A 201 -13.22 -33.54 -27.96
N ASN A 202 -14.51 -33.29 -28.12
CA ASN A 202 -15.41 -33.12 -26.97
C ASN A 202 -15.59 -34.42 -26.20
N GLN A 203 -15.75 -35.56 -26.88
CA GLN A 203 -15.84 -36.87 -26.21
C GLN A 203 -14.56 -37.21 -25.45
N GLU A 204 -13.39 -36.95 -26.04
CA GLU A 204 -12.09 -37.13 -25.38
C GLU A 204 -11.95 -36.22 -24.15
N ALA A 205 -12.40 -34.96 -24.24
CA ALA A 205 -12.35 -34.03 -23.13
C ALA A 205 -13.28 -34.41 -21.97
N GLU A 206 -14.49 -34.91 -22.26
CA GLU A 206 -15.40 -35.40 -21.22
C GLU A 206 -14.83 -36.64 -20.51
N ALA A 207 -14.22 -37.57 -21.27
CA ALA A 207 -13.50 -38.70 -20.69
C ALA A 207 -12.32 -38.23 -19.82
N ALA A 208 -11.56 -37.24 -20.29
CA ALA A 208 -10.44 -36.66 -19.55
C ALA A 208 -10.89 -35.99 -18.24
N LYS A 209 -11.98 -35.23 -18.25
CA LYS A 209 -12.58 -34.62 -17.05
C LYS A 209 -13.00 -35.67 -16.05
N LEU A 210 -13.67 -36.74 -16.49
CA LEU A 210 -14.09 -37.83 -15.61
C LEU A 210 -12.90 -38.52 -14.94
N VAL A 211 -11.81 -38.75 -15.68
CA VAL A 211 -10.56 -39.30 -15.12
C VAL A 211 -9.96 -38.35 -14.08
N VAL A 212 -9.92 -37.05 -14.36
CA VAL A 212 -9.41 -36.04 -13.40
C VAL A 212 -10.29 -35.98 -12.15
N GLN A 213 -11.61 -35.98 -12.30
CA GLN A 213 -12.56 -36.02 -11.18
C GLN A 213 -12.37 -37.27 -10.33
N GLN A 214 -12.29 -38.45 -10.96
CA GLN A 214 -12.08 -39.70 -10.23
C GLN A 214 -10.73 -39.71 -9.51
N ARG A 215 -9.66 -39.23 -10.14
CA ARG A 215 -8.34 -39.11 -9.52
C ARG A 215 -8.37 -38.22 -8.29
N ILE A 216 -9.06 -37.08 -8.34
CA ILE A 216 -9.21 -36.18 -7.19
C ILE A 216 -10.06 -36.84 -6.09
N ALA A 217 -11.16 -37.51 -6.46
CA ALA A 217 -12.03 -38.21 -5.52
C ALA A 217 -11.28 -39.34 -4.79
N ASP A 218 -10.49 -40.14 -5.51
CA ASP A 218 -9.66 -41.21 -4.95
C ASP A 218 -8.63 -40.65 -3.96
N LEU A 219 -7.97 -39.54 -4.32
CA LEU A 219 -6.94 -38.88 -3.48
C LEU A 219 -7.50 -38.25 -2.21
N LEU A 220 -8.73 -37.73 -2.26
CA LEU A 220 -9.38 -37.13 -1.10
C LEU A 220 -10.08 -38.17 -0.23
N SER A 221 -10.41 -39.33 -0.79
CA SER A 221 -11.07 -40.41 -0.04
C SER A 221 -10.21 -40.95 1.09
N THR A 222 -10.88 -41.40 2.13
CA THR A 222 -10.32 -42.09 3.30
C THR A 222 -11.08 -43.38 3.55
N GLU A 223 -10.61 -44.21 4.50
CA GLU A 223 -11.33 -45.43 4.90
C GLU A 223 -12.76 -45.15 5.39
N THR A 224 -12.99 -43.96 5.95
CA THR A 224 -14.27 -43.58 6.56
C THR A 224 -15.07 -42.59 5.71
N ASN A 225 -14.45 -41.89 4.78
CA ASN A 225 -15.05 -40.83 3.98
C ASN A 225 -14.72 -41.03 2.50
N SER A 226 -15.66 -41.60 1.72
CA SER A 226 -15.46 -41.94 0.31
C SER A 226 -16.13 -40.91 -0.58
N LEU A 227 -15.38 -40.31 -1.50
CA LEU A 227 -15.87 -39.36 -2.50
C LEU A 227 -16.05 -40.06 -3.84
N ASP A 228 -17.09 -39.67 -4.58
CA ASP A 228 -17.30 -40.07 -5.97
C ASP A 228 -16.90 -38.95 -6.94
N ALA A 229 -16.68 -39.28 -8.21
CA ALA A 229 -16.39 -38.27 -9.25
C ALA A 229 -17.48 -37.17 -9.37
N ASP A 230 -18.74 -37.49 -9.05
CA ASP A 230 -19.87 -36.54 -9.04
C ASP A 230 -19.84 -35.55 -7.85
N ASP A 231 -18.93 -35.74 -6.90
CA ASP A 231 -18.68 -34.81 -5.79
C ASP A 231 -17.59 -33.78 -6.12
N ILE A 232 -16.95 -33.92 -7.29
CA ILE A 232 -15.85 -33.09 -7.76
C ILE A 232 -16.30 -32.22 -8.94
N PHE A 233 -16.17 -30.91 -8.82
CA PHE A 233 -16.47 -29.96 -9.88
C PHE A 233 -15.19 -29.35 -10.43
N LEU A 234 -15.01 -29.36 -11.75
CA LEU A 234 -13.82 -28.81 -12.41
C LEU A 234 -14.08 -27.42 -12.99
N TYR A 235 -13.08 -26.56 -12.89
CA TYR A 235 -13.12 -25.17 -13.33
C TYR A 235 -11.84 -24.78 -14.09
N PRO A 236 -11.86 -23.74 -14.94
CA PRO A 236 -10.70 -23.29 -15.72
C PRO A 236 -9.50 -22.81 -14.90
N SER A 237 -9.70 -22.45 -13.63
CA SER A 237 -8.64 -22.01 -12.72
C SER A 237 -9.05 -22.17 -11.25
N GLY A 238 -8.07 -22.15 -10.34
CA GLY A 238 -8.33 -22.14 -8.90
C GLY A 238 -9.18 -20.94 -8.45
N MET A 239 -8.96 -19.76 -9.05
CA MET A 239 -9.81 -18.60 -8.75
C MET A 239 -11.23 -18.75 -9.25
N SER A 240 -11.45 -19.49 -10.34
CA SER A 240 -12.80 -19.81 -10.80
C SER A 240 -13.51 -20.76 -9.82
N ALA A 241 -12.82 -21.76 -9.25
CA ALA A 241 -13.36 -22.58 -8.18
C ALA A 241 -13.74 -21.75 -6.93
N ILE A 242 -12.86 -20.84 -6.49
CA ILE A 242 -13.15 -19.93 -5.37
C ILE A 242 -14.34 -18.99 -5.70
N ALA A 243 -14.40 -18.44 -6.92
CA ALA A 243 -15.47 -17.56 -7.35
C ALA A 243 -16.83 -18.28 -7.38
N HIS A 244 -16.88 -19.51 -7.89
CA HIS A 244 -18.09 -20.32 -7.84
C HIS A 244 -18.47 -20.71 -6.41
N THR A 245 -17.50 -20.99 -5.54
CA THR A 245 -17.77 -21.21 -4.10
C THR A 245 -18.38 -19.96 -3.46
N ALA A 246 -17.86 -18.76 -3.76
CA ALA A 246 -18.42 -17.50 -3.30
C ALA A 246 -19.85 -17.25 -3.82
N ASP A 247 -20.14 -17.62 -5.07
CA ASP A 247 -21.50 -17.57 -5.61
C ASP A 247 -22.44 -18.54 -4.89
N THR A 248 -21.98 -19.76 -4.59
CA THR A 248 -22.72 -20.74 -3.78
C THR A 248 -23.04 -20.19 -2.39
N VAL A 249 -22.06 -19.59 -1.70
CA VAL A 249 -22.27 -18.95 -0.39
C VAL A 249 -23.36 -17.88 -0.46
N ARG A 250 -23.39 -17.09 -1.55
CA ARG A 250 -24.38 -16.02 -1.74
C ARG A 250 -25.82 -16.55 -1.88
N HIS A 251 -25.99 -17.72 -2.49
CA HIS A 251 -27.29 -18.38 -2.63
C HIS A 251 -27.68 -19.20 -1.40
N PHE A 252 -26.69 -19.71 -0.67
CA PHE A 252 -26.90 -20.42 0.60
C PHE A 252 -27.38 -19.48 1.72
N THR A 253 -26.75 -18.32 1.89
CA THR A 253 -27.02 -17.44 3.02
C THR A 253 -28.32 -16.63 2.87
N THR A 254 -29.16 -16.67 3.90
CA THR A 254 -30.36 -15.83 4.01
C THR A 254 -30.13 -14.57 4.84
N HIS A 255 -28.92 -14.37 5.37
CA HIS A 255 -28.59 -13.26 6.25
C HIS A 255 -28.67 -11.92 5.51
N THR A 256 -29.23 -10.90 6.17
CA THR A 256 -29.30 -9.53 5.63
C THR A 256 -27.93 -8.91 5.44
N LYS A 257 -26.99 -9.21 6.36
CA LYS A 257 -25.58 -8.86 6.26
C LYS A 257 -24.77 -10.13 5.99
N ARG A 258 -24.27 -10.26 4.76
CA ARG A 258 -23.48 -11.44 4.33
C ARG A 258 -22.03 -11.29 4.77
N THR A 259 -21.75 -11.73 5.99
CA THR A 259 -20.39 -11.69 6.56
C THR A 259 -19.64 -12.98 6.25
N VAL A 260 -18.37 -12.87 5.85
CA VAL A 260 -17.47 -14.00 5.62
C VAL A 260 -16.22 -13.82 6.48
N ALA A 261 -15.80 -14.87 7.20
CA ALA A 261 -14.54 -14.86 7.91
C ALA A 261 -13.41 -15.36 7.01
N ILE A 262 -12.25 -14.73 7.11
CA ILE A 262 -11.02 -15.12 6.43
C ILE A 262 -10.01 -15.39 7.53
N PHE A 263 -9.55 -16.63 7.63
CA PHE A 263 -8.68 -17.07 8.71
C PHE A 263 -7.28 -17.37 8.19
N GLY A 264 -6.30 -16.60 8.66
CA GLY A 264 -4.92 -16.65 8.20
C GLY A 264 -4.64 -15.77 6.98
N PHE A 265 -3.45 -15.94 6.42
CA PHE A 265 -2.97 -15.16 5.28
C PHE A 265 -3.36 -15.85 3.97
N LEU A 266 -4.63 -15.70 3.56
CA LEU A 266 -5.12 -16.29 2.31
C LEU A 266 -4.48 -15.64 1.08
N TYR A 267 -4.49 -16.40 -0.02
CA TYR A 267 -4.27 -15.84 -1.34
C TYR A 267 -5.10 -14.57 -1.59
N VAL A 268 -4.43 -13.45 -1.89
CA VAL A 268 -5.03 -12.10 -1.96
C VAL A 268 -6.26 -12.02 -2.87
N ASP A 269 -6.25 -12.72 -4.00
CA ASP A 269 -7.39 -12.65 -4.92
C ASP A 269 -8.64 -13.34 -4.36
N THR A 270 -8.50 -14.29 -3.41
CA THR A 270 -9.63 -14.88 -2.66
C THR A 270 -10.35 -13.82 -1.85
N PHE A 271 -9.61 -12.95 -1.15
CA PHE A 271 -10.20 -11.81 -0.46
C PHE A 271 -10.88 -10.84 -1.43
N LYS A 272 -10.24 -10.53 -2.57
CA LYS A 272 -10.79 -9.57 -3.55
C LYS A 272 -12.04 -10.09 -4.25
N VAL A 273 -12.12 -11.39 -4.58
CA VAL A 273 -13.33 -11.95 -5.18
C VAL A 273 -14.49 -11.92 -4.20
N LEU A 274 -14.27 -12.30 -2.93
CA LEU A 274 -15.30 -12.23 -1.89
C LEU A 274 -15.79 -10.79 -1.66
N SER A 275 -14.86 -9.85 -1.42
CA SER A 275 -15.20 -8.47 -1.06
C SER A 275 -15.65 -7.60 -2.24
N LYS A 276 -14.88 -7.56 -3.35
CA LYS A 276 -15.12 -6.63 -4.47
C LYS A 276 -16.10 -7.14 -5.51
N ILE A 277 -16.05 -8.45 -5.82
CA ILE A 277 -16.89 -9.02 -6.87
C ILE A 277 -18.26 -9.42 -6.30
N TYR A 278 -18.27 -10.13 -5.16
CA TYR A 278 -19.51 -10.62 -4.55
C TYR A 278 -20.06 -9.74 -3.44
N GLY A 279 -19.29 -8.77 -2.93
CA GLY A 279 -19.77 -7.77 -1.97
C GLY A 279 -19.93 -8.29 -0.54
N PHE A 280 -19.20 -9.34 -0.15
CA PHE A 280 -19.23 -9.87 1.21
C PHE A 280 -18.53 -8.93 2.21
N ASP A 281 -19.10 -8.80 3.41
CA ASP A 281 -18.43 -8.14 4.52
C ASP A 281 -17.38 -9.11 5.09
N CYS A 282 -16.11 -8.87 4.78
CA CYS A 282 -15.04 -9.80 5.10
C CYS A 282 -14.38 -9.42 6.44
N LYS A 283 -14.44 -10.34 7.42
CA LYS A 283 -13.73 -10.19 8.69
C LYS A 283 -12.43 -10.99 8.65
N LEU A 284 -11.31 -10.31 8.89
CA LEU A 284 -9.97 -10.89 8.80
C LEU A 284 -9.51 -11.32 10.20
N TYR A 285 -9.13 -12.58 10.31
CA TYR A 285 -8.47 -13.16 11.48
C TYR A 285 -7.06 -13.59 11.05
N GLY A 286 -6.06 -13.37 11.89
CA GLY A 286 -4.72 -13.92 11.65
C GLY A 286 -4.70 -15.45 11.75
N ALA A 287 -3.51 -16.04 11.88
CA ALA A 287 -3.33 -17.48 12.06
C ALA A 287 -2.80 -17.85 13.46
N ALA A 288 -2.74 -16.89 14.39
CA ALA A 288 -2.28 -17.13 15.74
C ALA A 288 -3.39 -17.74 16.60
N PRO A 289 -3.06 -18.46 17.69
CA PRO A 289 -4.06 -18.99 18.61
C PRO A 289 -5.02 -17.93 19.16
N SER A 290 -4.54 -16.70 19.38
CA SER A 290 -5.35 -15.57 19.82
C SER A 290 -6.40 -15.12 18.80
N ASP A 291 -6.14 -15.32 17.50
CA ASP A 291 -7.10 -14.98 16.45
C ASP A 291 -8.30 -15.97 16.45
N LEU A 292 -8.05 -17.22 16.82
CA LEU A 292 -9.10 -18.22 16.98
C LEU A 292 -9.96 -17.93 18.21
N GLU A 293 -9.34 -17.51 19.32
CA GLU A 293 -10.05 -17.03 20.50
C GLU A 293 -10.89 -15.77 20.20
N GLU A 294 -10.41 -14.88 19.35
CA GLU A 294 -11.17 -13.71 18.89
C GLU A 294 -12.40 -14.12 18.07
N LEU A 295 -12.24 -15.05 17.12
CA LEU A 295 -13.36 -15.60 16.34
C LEU A 295 -14.43 -16.22 17.25
N GLU A 296 -14.03 -17.03 18.23
CA GLU A 296 -14.95 -17.62 19.19
C GLU A 296 -15.69 -16.56 20.01
N ALA A 297 -14.98 -15.56 20.50
CA ALA A 297 -15.57 -14.46 21.26
C ALA A 297 -16.58 -13.69 20.41
N ASP A 298 -16.27 -13.43 19.14
CA ASP A 298 -17.18 -12.75 18.22
C ASP A 298 -18.45 -13.57 17.95
N LEU A 299 -18.29 -14.87 17.67
CA LEU A 299 -19.41 -15.79 17.46
C LEU A 299 -20.29 -15.87 18.71
N ALA A 300 -19.70 -15.95 19.90
CA ALA A 300 -20.41 -15.90 21.18
C ALA A 300 -21.14 -14.57 21.42
N ASN A 301 -20.60 -13.46 20.90
CA ASN A 301 -21.21 -12.13 20.96
C ASN A 301 -22.27 -11.89 19.87
N GLY A 302 -22.67 -12.92 19.13
CA GLY A 302 -23.75 -12.88 18.16
C GLY A 302 -23.32 -12.53 16.74
N LEU A 303 -22.03 -12.62 16.42
CA LEU A 303 -21.57 -12.55 15.02
C LEU A 303 -22.18 -13.71 14.22
N GLN A 304 -22.87 -13.38 13.13
CA GLN A 304 -23.40 -14.37 12.19
C GLN A 304 -22.53 -14.42 10.94
N LEU A 305 -21.90 -15.57 10.71
CA LEU A 305 -21.09 -15.82 9.51
C LEU A 305 -21.91 -16.58 8.47
N SER A 306 -21.67 -16.28 7.20
CA SER A 306 -22.19 -17.07 6.06
C SER A 306 -21.21 -18.16 5.66
N ALA A 307 -19.91 -17.86 5.72
CA ALA A 307 -18.84 -18.79 5.46
C ALA A 307 -17.54 -18.38 6.16
N LEU A 308 -16.62 -19.34 6.29
CA LEU A 308 -15.24 -19.12 6.67
C LEU A 308 -14.31 -19.75 5.62
N PHE A 309 -13.32 -18.99 5.16
CA PHE A 309 -12.29 -19.46 4.23
C PHE A 309 -10.92 -19.48 4.92
N THR A 310 -10.15 -20.55 4.69
CA THR A 310 -8.76 -20.65 5.14
C THR A 310 -7.90 -21.42 4.13
N GLU A 311 -6.58 -21.30 4.24
CA GLU A 311 -5.60 -22.02 3.42
C GLU A 311 -4.72 -22.88 4.33
N PHE A 312 -4.45 -24.12 3.93
CA PHE A 312 -3.67 -25.06 4.74
C PHE A 312 -2.49 -25.67 3.94
N PRO A 313 -1.23 -25.45 4.38
CA PRO A 313 -0.78 -24.39 5.29
C PRO A 313 -0.81 -23.01 4.59
N GLY A 314 -0.84 -21.93 5.35
CA GLY A 314 -0.98 -20.57 4.77
C GLY A 314 0.27 -20.08 4.02
N ASN A 315 0.17 -19.82 2.72
CA ASN A 315 1.23 -19.20 1.91
C ASN A 315 1.40 -17.69 2.22
N PRO A 316 2.62 -17.17 2.50
CA PRO A 316 3.93 -17.78 2.23
C PRO A 316 4.66 -18.36 3.44
N LEU A 317 4.16 -18.18 4.66
CA LEU A 317 4.87 -18.52 5.90
C LEU A 317 4.64 -19.95 6.37
N LEU A 318 3.71 -20.66 5.72
CA LEU A 318 3.44 -22.09 5.86
C LEU A 318 3.11 -22.48 7.31
N GLY A 319 2.39 -21.59 8.01
CA GLY A 319 1.77 -21.89 9.30
C GLY A 319 0.47 -22.67 9.10
N SER A 320 0.15 -23.53 10.05
CA SER A 320 -1.03 -24.40 10.04
C SER A 320 -2.06 -23.92 11.05
N VAL A 321 -3.33 -24.05 10.70
CA VAL A 321 -4.48 -23.65 11.52
C VAL A 321 -5.19 -24.89 12.08
N ASP A 322 -5.80 -24.79 13.26
CA ASP A 322 -6.52 -25.92 13.88
C ASP A 322 -7.89 -26.10 13.20
N LEU A 323 -7.95 -26.97 12.21
CA LEU A 323 -9.14 -27.21 11.40
C LEU A 323 -10.25 -27.93 12.18
N GLU A 324 -9.92 -28.73 13.19
CA GLU A 324 -10.90 -29.47 14.00
C GLU A 324 -11.71 -28.51 14.86
N ARG A 325 -11.04 -27.52 15.45
CA ARG A 325 -11.69 -26.44 16.21
C ARG A 325 -12.53 -25.55 15.30
N LEU A 326 -12.02 -25.16 14.13
CA LEU A 326 -12.78 -24.39 13.13
C LEU A 326 -14.00 -25.16 12.61
N HIS A 327 -13.86 -26.46 12.35
CA HIS A 327 -14.95 -27.34 11.92
C HIS A 327 -16.05 -27.43 12.97
N THR A 328 -15.66 -27.55 14.25
CA THR A 328 -16.61 -27.56 15.38
C THR A 328 -17.40 -26.26 15.43
N LEU A 329 -16.72 -25.11 15.32
CA LEU A 329 -17.39 -23.80 15.28
C LEU A 329 -18.31 -23.65 14.07
N ALA A 330 -17.93 -24.17 12.91
CA ALA A 330 -18.75 -24.18 11.71
C ALA A 330 -20.04 -24.99 11.88
N ALA A 331 -19.97 -26.10 12.62
CA ALA A 331 -21.14 -26.90 12.97
C ALA A 331 -22.03 -26.20 14.02
N GLU A 332 -21.44 -25.64 15.07
CA GLU A 332 -22.16 -24.97 16.17
C GLU A 332 -22.87 -23.68 15.73
N HIS A 333 -22.24 -22.90 14.86
CA HIS A 333 -22.74 -21.61 14.38
C HIS A 333 -23.29 -21.64 12.95
N GLU A 334 -23.46 -22.84 12.40
CA GLU A 334 -24.13 -23.15 11.14
C GLU A 334 -23.57 -22.47 9.87
N PHE A 335 -22.33 -21.95 9.86
CA PHE A 335 -21.70 -21.37 8.67
C PHE A 335 -20.96 -22.41 7.80
N LEU A 336 -20.74 -22.09 6.52
CA LEU A 336 -20.01 -22.95 5.58
C LEU A 336 -18.49 -22.85 5.81
N PHE A 337 -17.77 -23.98 5.90
CA PHE A 337 -16.32 -24.00 6.07
C PHE A 337 -15.58 -24.47 4.80
N VAL A 338 -14.76 -23.59 4.24
CA VAL A 338 -14.01 -23.79 3.00
C VAL A 338 -12.50 -23.78 3.26
N VAL A 339 -11.79 -24.80 2.78
CA VAL A 339 -10.34 -24.94 2.91
C VAL A 339 -9.69 -24.99 1.53
N ASP A 340 -8.66 -24.17 1.31
CA ASP A 340 -7.76 -24.27 0.15
C ASP A 340 -6.55 -25.15 0.50
N ASP A 341 -6.41 -26.29 -0.18
CA ASP A 341 -5.35 -27.29 0.07
C ASP A 341 -4.20 -27.22 -0.95
N THR A 342 -4.19 -26.23 -1.85
CA THR A 342 -3.30 -26.13 -3.01
C THR A 342 -1.82 -26.35 -2.67
N VAL A 343 -1.36 -25.87 -1.51
CA VAL A 343 0.04 -25.93 -1.09
C VAL A 343 0.36 -27.27 -0.42
N ALA A 344 -0.51 -27.78 0.46
CA ALA A 344 -0.27 -29.04 1.14
C ALA A 344 -0.38 -30.24 0.20
N THR A 345 -1.38 -30.19 -0.70
CA THR A 345 -1.87 -31.28 -1.55
C THR A 345 -2.51 -32.43 -0.77
N SER A 346 -3.55 -33.02 -1.35
CA SER A 346 -4.23 -34.22 -0.84
C SER A 346 -3.33 -35.45 -0.67
N VAL A 347 -2.14 -35.45 -1.27
CA VAL A 347 -1.13 -36.51 -1.10
C VAL A 347 -0.45 -36.41 0.26
N ASN A 348 -0.14 -35.20 0.75
CA ASN A 348 0.53 -35.06 2.05
C ASN A 348 -0.42 -34.97 3.22
N VAL A 349 -1.65 -34.47 3.00
CA VAL A 349 -2.61 -34.19 4.08
C VAL A 349 -4.01 -34.71 3.75
N GLU A 350 -4.78 -34.98 4.79
CA GLU A 350 -6.21 -35.30 4.71
C GLU A 350 -6.99 -34.18 5.39
N LEU A 351 -7.72 -33.40 4.59
CA LEU A 351 -8.46 -32.22 5.08
C LEU A 351 -9.96 -32.33 4.86
N VAL A 352 -10.42 -33.20 3.95
CA VAL A 352 -11.83 -33.24 3.52
C VAL A 352 -12.75 -33.58 4.68
N SER A 353 -12.31 -34.40 5.63
CA SER A 353 -13.08 -34.78 6.81
C SER A 353 -13.26 -33.63 7.81
N TYR A 354 -12.56 -32.51 7.63
CA TYR A 354 -12.54 -31.37 8.55
C TYR A 354 -13.13 -30.09 7.94
N CYS A 355 -13.73 -30.14 6.75
CA CYS A 355 -14.39 -28.99 6.14
C CYS A 355 -15.63 -29.42 5.34
N ASP A 356 -16.40 -28.44 4.85
CA ASP A 356 -17.53 -28.71 3.97
C ASP A 356 -17.08 -28.77 2.50
N ILE A 357 -16.13 -27.92 2.15
CA ILE A 357 -15.61 -27.75 0.78
C ILE A 357 -14.08 -27.67 0.80
N VAL A 358 -13.43 -28.45 -0.07
CA VAL A 358 -12.02 -28.28 -0.43
C VAL A 358 -11.94 -27.61 -1.80
N CYS A 359 -11.17 -26.51 -1.88
CA CYS A 359 -10.84 -25.84 -3.13
C CYS A 359 -9.36 -26.10 -3.46
N THR A 360 -9.08 -26.50 -4.70
CA THR A 360 -7.69 -26.79 -5.12
C THR A 360 -7.37 -26.08 -6.42
N SER A 361 -6.21 -25.41 -6.50
CA SER A 361 -5.66 -24.94 -7.78
C SER A 361 -4.90 -26.05 -8.50
N LEU A 362 -5.57 -26.70 -9.47
CA LEU A 362 -4.97 -27.74 -10.30
C LEU A 362 -3.82 -27.23 -11.20
N THR A 363 -3.74 -25.91 -11.42
CA THR A 363 -2.63 -25.25 -12.14
C THR A 363 -1.25 -25.55 -11.53
N LYS A 364 -1.19 -25.85 -10.23
CA LYS A 364 0.04 -26.00 -9.45
C LYS A 364 0.59 -27.42 -9.57
N MET A 365 0.94 -28.05 -8.45
CA MET A 365 1.60 -29.35 -8.43
C MET A 365 0.76 -30.44 -9.10
N PHE A 366 -0.58 -30.34 -9.09
CA PHE A 366 -1.46 -31.27 -9.79
C PHE A 366 -1.12 -31.38 -11.27
N SER A 367 -1.03 -30.26 -11.99
CA SER A 367 -0.52 -30.21 -13.37
C SER A 367 1.01 -30.36 -13.43
N GLY A 368 1.77 -29.58 -12.66
CA GLY A 368 3.24 -29.62 -12.60
C GLY A 368 3.97 -29.10 -13.84
N SER A 369 3.41 -29.26 -15.04
CA SER A 369 4.02 -28.87 -16.31
C SER A 369 4.03 -27.36 -16.57
N CYS A 370 3.38 -26.56 -15.72
CA CYS A 370 3.31 -25.09 -15.83
C CYS A 370 2.78 -24.59 -17.20
N ASN A 371 1.83 -25.31 -17.81
CA ASN A 371 1.32 -24.97 -19.15
C ASN A 371 -0.21 -25.11 -19.32
N VAL A 372 -0.93 -25.36 -18.23
CA VAL A 372 -2.39 -25.45 -18.22
C VAL A 372 -2.91 -24.96 -16.88
N MET A 373 -4.04 -24.28 -16.89
CA MET A 373 -4.74 -23.84 -15.69
C MET A 373 -5.91 -24.77 -15.39
N GLY A 374 -6.23 -24.89 -14.11
CA GLY A 374 -7.43 -25.58 -13.64
C GLY A 374 -7.68 -25.32 -12.16
N GLY A 375 -8.89 -25.62 -11.73
CA GLY A 375 -9.30 -25.61 -10.34
C GLY A 375 -10.35 -26.69 -10.08
N SER A 376 -10.46 -27.12 -8.84
CA SER A 376 -11.52 -28.04 -8.41
C SER A 376 -12.20 -27.56 -7.14
N ILE A 377 -13.48 -27.91 -7.03
CA ILE A 377 -14.24 -27.92 -5.78
C ILE A 377 -14.53 -29.38 -5.47
N ALA A 378 -14.18 -29.85 -4.27
CA ALA A 378 -14.56 -31.16 -3.75
C ALA A 378 -15.48 -30.96 -2.56
N LEU A 379 -16.62 -31.67 -2.56
CA LEU A 379 -17.58 -31.66 -1.46
C LEU A 379 -17.29 -32.79 -0.49
N ASN A 380 -17.36 -32.52 0.81
CA ASN A 380 -17.27 -33.55 1.84
C ASN A 380 -18.61 -34.31 1.96
N PRO A 381 -18.69 -35.61 1.62
CA PRO A 381 -19.90 -36.43 1.73
C PRO A 381 -20.45 -36.55 3.16
N GLN A 382 -19.59 -36.39 4.17
CA GLN A 382 -19.97 -36.40 5.59
C GLN A 382 -20.42 -35.03 6.11
N SER A 383 -20.29 -33.97 5.30
CA SER A 383 -20.75 -32.64 5.71
C SER A 383 -22.26 -32.61 5.92
N ARG A 384 -22.70 -31.95 6.99
CA ARG A 384 -24.11 -31.64 7.25
C ARG A 384 -24.76 -30.81 6.12
N LEU A 385 -23.96 -30.13 5.31
CA LEU A 385 -24.38 -29.27 4.21
C LEU A 385 -24.26 -29.94 2.84
N PHE A 386 -23.80 -31.20 2.77
CA PHE A 386 -23.44 -31.87 1.52
C PHE A 386 -24.52 -31.79 0.44
N SER A 387 -25.75 -32.24 0.72
CA SER A 387 -26.83 -32.25 -0.27
C SER A 387 -27.17 -30.84 -0.75
N THR A 388 -27.24 -29.88 0.17
CA THR A 388 -27.56 -28.48 -0.16
C THR A 388 -26.46 -27.85 -1.00
N MET A 389 -25.18 -28.07 -0.67
CA MET A 389 -24.05 -27.54 -1.45
C MET A 389 -23.98 -28.19 -2.82
N LYS A 390 -24.23 -29.51 -2.90
CA LYS A 390 -24.26 -30.25 -4.16
C LYS A 390 -25.34 -29.75 -5.10
N ASP A 391 -26.56 -29.52 -4.60
CA ASP A 391 -27.66 -28.96 -5.38
C ASP A 391 -27.34 -27.54 -5.86
N LEU A 392 -26.89 -26.65 -4.97
CA LEU A 392 -26.53 -25.27 -5.34
C LEU A 392 -25.39 -25.20 -6.36
N LEU A 393 -24.36 -26.04 -6.20
CA LEU A 393 -23.26 -26.13 -7.16
C LEU A 393 -23.75 -26.67 -8.50
N LYS A 394 -24.58 -27.72 -8.53
CA LYS A 394 -25.16 -28.24 -9.78
C LYS A 394 -26.04 -27.21 -10.48
N GLU A 395 -26.87 -26.47 -9.75
CA GLU A 395 -27.69 -25.38 -10.29
C GLU A 395 -26.82 -24.24 -10.84
N GLY A 396 -25.74 -23.91 -10.15
CA GLY A 396 -24.77 -22.87 -10.51
C GLY A 396 -23.79 -23.28 -11.61
N PHE A 397 -23.55 -24.57 -11.82
CA PHE A 397 -22.48 -25.09 -12.65
C PHE A 397 -22.65 -24.68 -14.11
N THR A 398 -21.56 -24.25 -14.72
CA THR A 398 -21.47 -24.05 -16.16
C THR A 398 -20.08 -24.49 -16.57
N ASP A 399 -20.04 -25.50 -17.44
CA ASP A 399 -18.77 -26.04 -17.92
C ASP A 399 -18.09 -25.05 -18.85
N THR A 400 -17.17 -24.30 -18.27
CA THR A 400 -16.32 -23.33 -18.98
C THR A 400 -14.92 -23.87 -19.21
N TYR A 401 -14.65 -25.13 -18.83
CA TYR A 401 -13.33 -25.71 -18.93
C TYR A 401 -13.06 -26.16 -20.37
N PHE A 402 -12.17 -25.43 -21.05
CA PHE A 402 -11.88 -25.65 -22.46
C PHE A 402 -11.37 -27.10 -22.73
N PRO A 403 -11.92 -27.82 -23.74
CA PRO A 403 -11.61 -29.23 -24.01
C PRO A 403 -10.12 -29.55 -24.06
N MET A 404 -9.33 -28.78 -24.81
CA MET A 404 -7.88 -29.00 -24.91
C MET A 404 -7.15 -28.74 -23.58
N ASP A 405 -7.64 -27.82 -22.76
CA ASP A 405 -7.06 -27.60 -21.43
C ASP A 405 -7.37 -28.81 -20.53
N ALA A 406 -8.58 -29.37 -20.59
CA ALA A 406 -8.95 -30.56 -19.81
C ALA A 406 -8.12 -31.81 -20.20
N ILE A 407 -7.91 -32.04 -21.50
CA ILE A 407 -7.08 -33.16 -22.00
C ILE A 407 -5.61 -33.00 -21.55
N VAL A 408 -5.06 -31.77 -21.64
CA VAL A 408 -3.70 -31.49 -21.17
C VAL A 408 -3.61 -31.67 -19.65
N MET A 409 -4.64 -31.27 -18.90
CA MET A 409 -4.70 -31.44 -17.44
C MET A 409 -4.69 -32.91 -17.04
N GLU A 410 -5.51 -33.75 -17.70
CA GLU A 410 -5.53 -35.20 -17.44
C GLU A 410 -4.15 -35.82 -17.65
N LYS A 411 -3.53 -35.55 -18.80
CA LYS A 411 -2.20 -36.06 -19.14
C LYS A 411 -1.13 -35.62 -18.14
N ASN A 412 -1.15 -34.34 -17.76
CA ASN A 412 -0.16 -33.75 -16.85
C ASN A 412 -0.28 -34.28 -15.41
N SER A 413 -1.48 -34.69 -14.99
CA SER A 413 -1.75 -35.13 -13.61
C SER A 413 -1.57 -36.64 -13.40
N ALA A 414 -1.20 -37.39 -14.44
CA ALA A 414 -1.06 -38.85 -14.37
C ALA A 414 -0.01 -39.33 -13.36
N ASP A 415 1.05 -38.54 -13.12
CA ASP A 415 2.15 -38.83 -12.19
C ASP A 415 2.17 -37.92 -10.96
N PHE A 416 1.03 -37.29 -10.64
CA PHE A 416 0.92 -36.28 -9.58
C PHE A 416 1.47 -36.75 -8.22
N GLU A 417 1.08 -37.95 -7.76
CA GLU A 417 1.48 -38.48 -6.45
C GLU A 417 3.00 -38.65 -6.33
N GLU A 418 3.63 -39.33 -7.31
CA GLU A 418 5.08 -39.55 -7.31
C GLU A 418 5.84 -38.22 -7.35
N ARG A 419 5.32 -37.22 -8.08
CA ARG A 419 5.91 -35.88 -8.13
C ARG A 419 5.81 -35.15 -6.80
N VAL A 420 4.67 -35.22 -6.11
CA VAL A 420 4.50 -34.60 -4.78
C VAL A 420 5.44 -35.23 -3.77
N ILE A 421 5.53 -36.57 -3.73
CA ILE A 421 6.41 -37.29 -2.80
C ILE A 421 7.86 -36.87 -3.02
N THR A 422 8.32 -36.89 -4.27
CA THR A 422 9.69 -36.50 -4.64
C THR A 422 9.97 -35.04 -4.29
N ALA A 423 9.07 -34.12 -4.66
CA ALA A 423 9.23 -32.70 -4.38
C ALA A 423 9.21 -32.40 -2.87
N SER A 424 8.41 -33.13 -2.10
CA SER A 424 8.34 -32.97 -0.64
C SER A 424 9.64 -33.43 0.03
N GLN A 425 10.20 -34.57 -0.38
CA GLN A 425 11.51 -35.03 0.10
C GLN A 425 12.64 -34.05 -0.26
N ASN A 426 12.62 -33.51 -1.48
CA ASN A 426 13.56 -32.49 -1.92
C ASN A 426 13.43 -31.19 -1.11
N ALA A 427 12.20 -30.74 -0.85
CA ALA A 427 11.93 -29.53 -0.08
C ALA A 427 12.38 -29.66 1.37
N GLU A 428 12.12 -30.79 2.01
CA GLU A 428 12.56 -31.07 3.37
C GLU A 428 14.09 -31.02 3.48
N ARG A 429 14.79 -31.67 2.54
CA ARG A 429 16.25 -31.65 2.48
C ARG A 429 16.83 -30.26 2.24
N ALA A 430 16.20 -29.48 1.34
CA ALA A 430 16.58 -28.10 1.10
C ALA A 430 16.37 -27.24 2.36
N ALA A 431 15.23 -27.38 3.04
CA ALA A 431 14.94 -26.67 4.28
C ALA A 431 15.99 -26.99 5.38
N ASP A 432 16.35 -28.26 5.54
CA ASP A 432 17.38 -28.68 6.50
C ASP A 432 18.76 -28.10 6.18
N THR A 433 19.13 -28.06 4.89
CA THR A 433 20.38 -27.43 4.43
C THR A 433 20.40 -25.92 4.71
N LEU A 434 19.27 -25.25 4.53
CA LEU A 434 19.13 -23.80 4.72
C LEU A 434 19.20 -23.39 6.21
N ARG A 435 18.55 -24.14 7.11
CA ARG A 435 18.44 -23.80 8.55
C ARG A 435 19.77 -23.68 9.28
N GLY A 436 20.77 -24.47 8.88
CA GLY A 436 22.09 -24.46 9.50
C GLY A 436 23.01 -23.32 9.04
N HIS A 437 22.60 -22.52 8.05
CA HIS A 437 23.51 -21.60 7.38
C HIS A 437 23.58 -20.21 8.03
N ALA A 438 24.78 -19.66 8.15
CA ALA A 438 25.03 -18.43 8.91
C ALA A 438 24.31 -17.17 8.37
N SER A 439 24.00 -17.12 7.08
CA SER A 439 23.29 -15.99 6.44
C SER A 439 21.77 -16.06 6.56
N VAL A 440 21.22 -17.23 6.90
CA VAL A 440 19.78 -17.45 7.03
C VAL A 440 19.34 -17.09 8.44
N ASP A 441 18.22 -16.38 8.56
CA ASP A 441 17.60 -16.03 9.83
C ASP A 441 16.51 -17.04 10.19
N GLN A 442 15.58 -17.27 9.25
CA GLN A 442 14.46 -18.19 9.45
C GLN A 442 14.10 -18.91 8.15
N VAL A 443 13.77 -20.20 8.27
CA VAL A 443 13.20 -21.01 7.18
C VAL A 443 11.78 -21.38 7.56
N TYR A 444 10.83 -20.89 6.78
CA TYR A 444 9.41 -21.21 6.88
C TYR A 444 9.13 -22.45 6.03
N TYR A 445 8.86 -23.55 6.71
CA TYR A 445 8.48 -24.86 6.16
C TYR A 445 7.70 -25.60 7.24
N PRO A 446 6.62 -26.36 6.95
CA PRO A 446 5.75 -26.89 8.01
C PRO A 446 6.50 -27.72 9.05
N LYS A 447 7.42 -28.59 8.64
CA LYS A 447 8.38 -29.22 9.55
C LYS A 447 9.34 -28.17 10.09
N GLY A 448 9.34 -27.89 11.39
CA GLY A 448 10.14 -26.86 12.06
C GLY A 448 9.44 -25.51 12.19
N ASN A 449 8.18 -25.38 11.73
CA ASN A 449 7.34 -24.21 12.01
C ASN A 449 6.83 -24.27 13.48
N PRO A 450 6.58 -23.14 14.15
CA PRO A 450 5.91 -23.13 15.46
C PRO A 450 4.57 -23.88 15.52
N THR A 451 3.91 -24.04 14.37
CA THR A 451 2.64 -24.78 14.21
C THR A 451 2.82 -26.19 13.65
N GLN A 452 4.04 -26.76 13.68
CA GLN A 452 4.31 -28.11 13.16
C GLN A 452 3.36 -29.15 13.77
N ASP A 453 3.14 -29.12 15.09
CA ASP A 453 2.28 -30.09 15.78
C ASP A 453 0.85 -30.09 15.25
N ILE A 454 0.37 -28.95 14.74
CA ILE A 454 -0.95 -28.85 14.08
C ILE A 454 -0.89 -29.51 12.71
N TYR A 455 0.16 -29.28 11.92
CA TYR A 455 0.33 -29.93 10.61
C TYR A 455 0.35 -31.45 10.73
N GLU A 456 1.07 -31.98 11.73
CA GLU A 456 1.18 -33.43 11.96
C GLU A 456 -0.16 -34.11 12.20
N LYS A 457 -1.17 -33.40 12.74
CA LYS A 457 -2.51 -33.96 12.96
C LYS A 457 -3.19 -34.36 11.66
N TYR A 458 -2.97 -33.58 10.60
CA TYR A 458 -3.64 -33.75 9.30
C TYR A 458 -2.75 -34.43 8.26
N LYS A 459 -1.47 -34.59 8.57
CA LYS A 459 -0.48 -35.22 7.69
C LYS A 459 -0.79 -36.71 7.53
N ARG A 460 -0.79 -37.20 6.30
CA ARG A 460 -0.97 -38.62 6.01
C ARG A 460 0.22 -39.43 6.54
N PRO A 461 -0.01 -40.64 7.10
CA PRO A 461 1.07 -41.46 7.65
C PRO A 461 2.16 -41.77 6.61
N GLY A 462 3.42 -41.47 6.94
CA GLY A 462 4.56 -41.73 6.05
C GLY A 462 4.83 -40.67 4.96
N GLU A 463 3.94 -39.69 4.79
CA GLU A 463 4.08 -38.67 3.74
C GLU A 463 4.94 -37.46 4.15
N GLY A 464 5.08 -36.46 3.28
CA GLY A 464 5.95 -35.30 3.50
C GLY A 464 5.25 -34.05 4.06
N TYR A 465 5.93 -32.91 4.02
CA TYR A 465 5.41 -31.60 4.48
C TYR A 465 5.18 -30.61 3.31
N GLY A 466 5.01 -31.14 2.10
CA GLY A 466 4.84 -30.34 0.90
C GLY A 466 6.15 -29.85 0.28
N TYR A 467 6.01 -29.13 -0.83
CA TYR A 467 7.07 -28.78 -1.78
C TYR A 467 7.49 -27.30 -1.73
N LEU A 468 6.84 -26.49 -0.89
CA LEU A 468 7.03 -25.05 -0.83
C LEU A 468 7.78 -24.67 0.44
N LEU A 469 8.73 -23.73 0.36
CA LEU A 469 9.40 -23.14 1.52
C LEU A 469 9.68 -21.64 1.28
N SER A 470 9.78 -20.88 2.37
CA SER A 470 10.21 -19.47 2.34
C SER A 470 11.40 -19.23 3.26
N ILE A 471 12.23 -18.26 2.92
CA ILE A 471 13.49 -17.98 3.60
C ILE A 471 13.55 -16.49 3.91
N ARG A 472 13.78 -16.19 5.19
CA ARG A 472 14.20 -14.87 5.65
C ARG A 472 15.71 -14.91 5.92
N PHE A 473 16.43 -13.97 5.32
CA PHE A 473 17.88 -13.80 5.53
C PHE A 473 18.14 -12.73 6.59
N LYS A 474 19.32 -12.78 7.21
CA LYS A 474 19.75 -11.80 8.22
C LYS A 474 19.95 -10.40 7.66
N THR A 475 20.27 -10.29 6.37
CA THR A 475 20.40 -9.00 5.69
C THR A 475 19.74 -9.04 4.30
N PRO A 476 19.26 -7.88 3.80
CA PRO A 476 18.76 -7.73 2.44
C PRO A 476 19.75 -8.21 1.36
N GLU A 477 21.03 -7.88 1.50
CA GLU A 477 22.06 -8.20 0.49
C GLU A 477 22.26 -9.71 0.38
N ALA A 478 22.18 -10.44 1.49
CA ALA A 478 22.26 -11.89 1.49
C ALA A 478 21.05 -12.51 0.76
N ALA A 479 19.84 -11.96 0.94
CA ALA A 479 18.65 -12.42 0.21
C ALA A 479 18.76 -12.18 -1.30
N ILE A 480 19.20 -10.98 -1.69
CA ILE A 480 19.41 -10.60 -3.10
C ILE A 480 20.48 -11.50 -3.73
N ALA A 481 21.63 -11.65 -3.07
CA ALA A 481 22.72 -12.49 -3.55
C ALA A 481 22.32 -13.96 -3.65
N PHE A 482 21.61 -14.50 -2.65
CA PHE A 482 21.08 -15.86 -2.70
C PHE A 482 20.12 -16.05 -3.89
N HIS A 483 19.13 -15.16 -4.02
CA HIS A 483 18.13 -15.23 -5.08
C HIS A 483 18.78 -15.22 -6.47
N ASP A 484 19.67 -14.26 -6.73
CA ASP A 484 20.31 -14.11 -8.04
C ASP A 484 21.33 -15.25 -8.30
N ALA A 485 21.93 -15.81 -7.25
CA ALA A 485 22.88 -16.90 -7.34
C ALA A 485 22.22 -18.29 -7.50
N LEU A 486 20.98 -18.47 -7.04
CA LEU A 486 20.26 -19.76 -7.10
C LEU A 486 19.94 -20.12 -8.54
N ASP A 487 20.59 -21.13 -9.10
CA ASP A 487 20.49 -21.48 -10.52
C ASP A 487 19.28 -22.36 -10.84
N VAL A 488 18.09 -21.76 -10.69
CA VAL A 488 16.79 -22.37 -10.97
C VAL A 488 15.93 -21.42 -11.79
N ALA A 489 14.77 -21.89 -12.25
CA ALA A 489 13.77 -21.03 -12.85
C ALA A 489 13.36 -19.95 -11.85
N LYS A 490 13.24 -18.70 -12.30
CA LYS A 490 12.80 -17.59 -11.45
C LYS A 490 11.65 -16.87 -12.08
N GLY A 491 10.59 -16.68 -11.32
CA GLY A 491 9.34 -16.17 -11.84
C GLY A 491 8.17 -16.42 -10.91
N PRO A 492 7.00 -15.88 -11.26
CA PRO A 492 5.80 -16.09 -10.46
C PRO A 492 5.26 -17.52 -10.55
N SER A 493 4.31 -17.86 -9.67
CA SER A 493 3.70 -19.20 -9.51
C SER A 493 4.49 -20.13 -8.57
N LEU A 494 4.07 -21.40 -8.50
CA LEU A 494 4.59 -22.48 -7.66
C LEU A 494 4.04 -23.84 -8.17
N GLY A 495 4.54 -24.94 -7.63
CA GLY A 495 4.05 -26.30 -7.88
C GLY A 495 4.41 -26.80 -9.28
N THR A 496 5.68 -26.73 -9.64
CA THR A 496 6.18 -27.10 -10.97
C THR A 496 7.12 -28.30 -10.91
N ASN A 497 7.27 -29.02 -12.02
CA ASN A 497 8.19 -30.16 -12.11
C ASN A 497 9.66 -29.73 -11.97
N PHE A 498 9.96 -28.47 -12.26
CA PHE A 498 11.25 -27.84 -12.00
C PHE A 498 11.13 -26.89 -10.81
N THR A 499 12.23 -26.65 -10.12
CA THR A 499 12.31 -25.73 -8.99
C THR A 499 12.15 -24.30 -9.48
N LEU A 500 11.28 -23.55 -8.81
CA LEU A 500 10.92 -22.17 -9.12
C LEU A 500 11.14 -21.28 -7.91
N CYS A 501 11.90 -20.20 -8.08
CA CYS A 501 12.23 -19.24 -7.03
C CYS A 501 11.66 -17.85 -7.34
N CYS A 502 11.27 -17.09 -6.31
CA CYS A 502 10.85 -15.71 -6.46
C CYS A 502 11.10 -14.86 -5.21
N ALA A 503 11.32 -13.55 -5.38
CA ALA A 503 11.22 -12.56 -4.31
C ALA A 503 9.73 -12.30 -3.99
N TYR A 504 9.16 -13.12 -3.10
CA TYR A 504 7.71 -13.27 -2.92
C TYR A 504 7.01 -11.95 -2.62
N THR A 505 7.51 -11.21 -1.63
CA THR A 505 6.85 -10.01 -1.12
C THR A 505 6.80 -8.91 -2.18
N LEU A 506 7.83 -8.79 -3.02
CA LEU A 506 7.83 -7.88 -4.17
C LEU A 506 6.86 -8.32 -5.26
N PHE A 507 6.61 -9.61 -5.44
CA PHE A 507 5.59 -10.10 -6.39
C PHE A 507 4.16 -9.90 -5.90
N ALA A 508 3.91 -10.10 -4.61
CA ALA A 508 2.57 -10.19 -4.05
C ALA A 508 2.09 -8.91 -3.36
N HIS A 509 2.99 -8.15 -2.71
CA HIS A 509 2.67 -7.07 -1.77
C HIS A 509 3.56 -5.83 -1.94
N TYR A 510 4.08 -5.57 -3.14
CA TYR A 510 4.98 -4.42 -3.38
C TYR A 510 4.36 -3.06 -2.98
N SER A 511 3.06 -2.88 -3.18
CA SER A 511 2.34 -1.67 -2.77
C SER A 511 1.99 -1.65 -1.27
N GLU A 512 2.23 -2.74 -0.56
CA GLU A 512 1.73 -3.00 0.81
C GLU A 512 2.87 -3.47 1.74
N LEU A 513 4.14 -3.17 1.42
CA LEU A 513 5.30 -3.69 2.15
C LEU A 513 5.22 -3.42 3.67
N GLU A 514 4.79 -2.22 4.07
CA GLU A 514 4.62 -1.86 5.48
C GLU A 514 3.50 -2.65 6.18
N TRP A 515 2.44 -3.00 5.45
CA TRP A 515 1.33 -3.81 5.97
C TRP A 515 1.76 -5.28 6.05
N ALA A 516 2.36 -5.83 5.00
CA ALA A 516 2.84 -7.21 4.94
C ALA A 516 3.87 -7.50 6.05
N ALA A 517 4.76 -6.54 6.34
CA ALA A 517 5.73 -6.64 7.42
C ALA A 517 5.10 -6.82 8.82
N LYS A 518 3.85 -6.38 9.05
CA LYS A 518 3.13 -6.60 10.32
C LYS A 518 2.75 -8.06 10.53
N PHE A 519 2.66 -8.83 9.46
CA PHE A 519 2.38 -10.27 9.46
C PHE A 519 3.65 -11.10 9.24
N ASP A 520 4.82 -10.52 9.51
CA ASP A 520 6.14 -11.15 9.32
C ASP A 520 6.52 -11.48 7.86
N VAL A 521 5.74 -10.97 6.89
CA VAL A 521 6.03 -11.07 5.45
C VAL A 521 6.94 -9.90 5.05
N VAL A 522 8.24 -10.07 5.30
CA VAL A 522 9.26 -9.03 5.05
C VAL A 522 9.51 -8.77 3.56
N GLU A 523 9.95 -7.56 3.20
CA GLU A 523 10.25 -7.19 1.80
C GLU A 523 11.21 -8.17 1.10
N HIS A 524 12.23 -8.64 1.82
CA HIS A 524 13.30 -9.49 1.29
C HIS A 524 13.04 -11.00 1.49
N LEU A 525 11.78 -11.42 1.48
CA LEU A 525 11.39 -12.83 1.61
C LEU A 525 11.60 -13.58 0.28
N VAL A 526 12.45 -14.61 0.29
CA VAL A 526 12.66 -15.50 -0.86
C VAL A 526 11.78 -16.72 -0.70
N ARG A 527 10.98 -17.06 -1.71
CA ARG A 527 10.16 -18.28 -1.72
C ARG A 527 10.64 -19.23 -2.81
N ILE A 528 10.76 -20.50 -2.45
CA ILE A 528 11.18 -21.57 -3.35
C ILE A 528 10.09 -22.63 -3.39
N SER A 529 9.57 -22.88 -4.59
CA SER A 529 8.77 -24.07 -4.91
C SER A 529 9.72 -25.12 -5.46
N VAL A 530 9.98 -26.16 -4.69
CA VAL A 530 10.94 -27.21 -5.04
C VAL A 530 10.30 -28.19 -6.02
N GLY A 531 11.05 -28.55 -7.06
CA GLY A 531 10.64 -29.49 -8.10
C GLY A 531 11.14 -30.92 -7.86
N ILE A 532 11.15 -31.71 -8.94
CA ILE A 532 11.52 -33.13 -8.93
C ILE A 532 12.93 -33.39 -9.45
N GLU A 533 13.81 -32.38 -9.43
CA GLU A 533 15.21 -32.57 -9.78
C GLU A 533 15.92 -33.54 -8.83
N SER A 534 17.06 -34.09 -9.26
CA SER A 534 17.86 -34.96 -8.40
C SER A 534 18.36 -34.19 -7.17
N GLN A 535 18.30 -34.83 -6.00
CA GLN A 535 18.76 -34.25 -4.73
C GLN A 535 20.19 -33.72 -4.80
N GLU A 536 21.10 -34.43 -5.47
CA GLU A 536 22.50 -34.00 -5.62
C GLU A 536 22.60 -32.66 -6.36
N SER A 537 21.89 -32.50 -7.47
CA SER A 537 21.85 -31.24 -8.22
C SER A 537 21.27 -30.10 -7.39
N LEU A 538 20.16 -30.33 -6.68
CA LEU A 538 19.55 -29.31 -5.83
C LEU A 538 20.48 -28.90 -4.68
N ASP A 539 21.14 -29.86 -4.03
CA ASP A 539 22.11 -29.58 -2.98
C ASP A 539 23.26 -28.69 -3.48
N ILE A 540 23.81 -29.00 -4.66
CA ILE A 540 24.89 -28.22 -5.28
C ILE A 540 24.41 -26.78 -5.57
N ILE A 541 23.23 -26.63 -6.16
CA ILE A 541 22.68 -25.32 -6.54
C ILE A 541 22.36 -24.48 -5.29
N VAL A 542 21.73 -25.07 -4.27
CA VAL A 542 21.39 -24.40 -3.01
C VAL A 542 22.66 -24.00 -2.25
N ARG A 543 23.66 -24.88 -2.15
CA ARG A 543 24.94 -24.55 -1.49
C ARG A 543 25.68 -23.43 -2.20
N THR A 544 25.72 -23.45 -3.53
CA THR A 544 26.32 -22.37 -4.32
C THR A 544 25.64 -21.02 -4.05
N ALA A 545 24.32 -21.01 -3.93
CA ALA A 545 23.58 -19.79 -3.59
C ALA A 545 23.82 -19.33 -2.15
N LEU A 546 23.96 -20.27 -1.20
CA LEU A 546 24.31 -19.98 0.19
C LEU A 546 25.72 -19.40 0.31
N ASP A 547 26.69 -19.89 -0.47
CA ASP A 547 28.04 -19.35 -0.52
C ASP A 547 28.04 -17.89 -1.01
N ALA A 548 27.26 -17.58 -2.05
CA ALA A 548 27.07 -16.21 -2.52
C ALA A 548 26.44 -15.31 -1.44
N ALA A 549 25.43 -15.82 -0.72
CA ALA A 549 24.80 -15.12 0.40
C ALA A 549 25.77 -14.87 1.57
N ALA A 550 26.66 -15.83 1.85
CA ALA A 550 27.71 -15.68 2.87
C ALA A 550 28.74 -14.61 2.46
N GLN A 551 29.15 -14.59 1.19
CA GLN A 551 30.10 -13.61 0.69
C GLN A 551 29.53 -12.20 0.76
N ALA A 552 28.31 -11.98 0.28
CA ALA A 552 27.64 -10.67 0.37
C ALA A 552 27.52 -10.17 1.82
N GLY A 553 27.22 -11.08 2.75
CA GLY A 553 27.18 -10.76 4.19
C GLY A 553 28.55 -10.42 4.80
N LYS A 554 29.64 -11.01 4.29
CA LYS A 554 31.03 -10.70 4.72
C LYS A 554 31.50 -9.38 4.14
N ASP A 555 31.25 -9.11 2.88
CA ASP A 555 31.64 -7.85 2.22
C ASP A 555 31.01 -6.65 2.92
N ASN A 556 29.76 -6.78 3.36
CA ASN A 556 29.08 -5.75 4.15
C ASN A 556 29.69 -5.61 5.56
N LYS A 557 30.09 -6.71 6.21
CA LYS A 557 30.81 -6.66 7.49
C LYS A 557 32.20 -6.04 7.36
N GLU A 558 32.95 -6.30 6.30
CA GLU A 558 34.27 -5.70 6.06
C GLU A 558 34.18 -4.22 5.71
N HIS A 559 33.22 -3.79 4.88
CA HIS A 559 32.94 -2.37 4.65
C HIS A 559 32.48 -1.66 5.95
N GLY A 560 31.66 -2.34 6.76
CA GLY A 560 31.31 -1.88 8.11
C GLY A 560 32.49 -1.86 9.10
N HIS A 561 33.47 -2.75 8.96
CA HIS A 561 34.68 -2.82 9.81
C HIS A 561 35.75 -1.81 9.39
N ILE A 562 35.82 -1.43 8.11
CA ILE A 562 36.68 -0.33 7.62
C ILE A 562 36.14 1.01 8.14
N ASN A 563 34.82 1.21 8.11
CA ASN A 563 34.17 2.37 8.74
C ASN A 563 34.23 2.33 10.28
N GLY A 564 34.16 1.12 10.88
CA GLY A 564 34.31 0.91 12.33
C GLY A 564 35.75 1.11 12.85
N LYS A 565 36.77 0.81 12.03
CA LYS A 565 38.18 1.09 12.38
C LYS A 565 38.50 2.58 12.35
N LEU A 566 37.88 3.36 11.47
CA LEU A 566 37.98 4.83 11.48
C LEU A 566 37.31 5.44 12.73
N HIS A 567 36.24 4.80 13.24
CA HIS A 567 35.62 5.18 14.52
C HIS A 567 36.46 4.78 15.74
N SER A 568 37.12 3.61 15.73
CA SER A 568 37.92 3.16 16.90
C SER A 568 39.21 3.95 17.13
N TYR A 569 39.80 4.55 16.09
CA TYR A 569 40.94 5.46 16.22
C TYR A 569 40.55 6.84 16.78
N THR A 570 39.31 7.27 16.50
CA THR A 570 38.78 8.55 17.00
C THR A 570 38.34 8.44 18.47
N VAL A 571 37.82 7.28 18.89
CA VAL A 571 37.31 7.06 20.25
C VAL A 571 38.42 6.77 21.28
N ARG A 572 39.54 6.15 20.89
CA ARG A 572 40.67 5.91 21.81
C ARG A 572 41.51 7.15 22.17
N THR A 573 41.38 8.23 21.40
CA THR A 573 42.08 9.51 21.65
C THR A 573 41.25 10.43 22.56
N LEU A 574 39.92 10.25 22.60
CA LEU A 574 39.01 11.06 23.43
C LEU A 574 38.74 10.47 24.83
N ALA A 575 39.07 9.19 25.08
CA ALA A 575 38.86 8.56 26.39
C ALA A 575 40.05 8.68 27.38
N LYS A 576 41.15 9.36 27.02
CA LYS A 576 42.32 9.58 27.91
C LYS A 576 42.38 10.97 28.57
N MET A 577 41.40 11.82 28.32
CA MET A 577 41.22 13.07 29.02
C MET A 577 39.76 13.13 29.48
N THR A 578 39.46 12.64 30.69
CA THR A 578 38.64 13.29 31.74
C THR A 578 38.37 12.25 32.84
N ILE A 579 38.50 12.69 34.10
CA ILE A 579 38.00 12.09 35.35
C ILE A 579 38.94 11.13 36.11
N ASN A 580 39.88 11.74 36.84
CA ASN A 580 40.16 11.37 38.24
C ASN A 580 38.95 11.80 39.09
N THR A 581 38.41 10.91 39.93
CA THR A 581 38.31 11.02 41.41
C THR A 581 37.18 10.15 41.99
N VAL A 582 37.60 9.14 42.76
CA VAL A 582 37.15 8.69 44.09
C VAL A 582 35.82 7.92 44.27
N ASP A 583 36.03 6.67 44.66
CA ASP A 583 35.23 5.63 45.35
C ASP A 583 34.40 6.06 46.58
N HIS A 584 33.27 5.36 46.83
CA HIS A 584 33.16 4.33 47.90
C HIS A 584 31.72 3.78 48.12
N SER A 585 31.62 2.43 48.13
CA SER A 585 30.81 1.51 48.98
C SER A 585 29.28 1.73 49.12
N GLY A 586 28.39 0.73 49.13
CA GLY A 586 28.51 -0.72 49.24
C GLY A 586 27.10 -1.33 49.44
N GLU A 587 26.96 -2.60 49.05
CA GLU A 587 25.87 -3.56 49.31
C GLU A 587 25.42 -3.63 50.79
N PRO A 588 24.22 -4.19 51.18
CA PRO A 588 23.86 -5.58 50.83
C PRO A 588 22.35 -5.98 50.76
N GLU A 589 22.10 -7.15 50.16
CA GLU A 589 20.94 -8.04 50.36
C GLU A 589 21.10 -8.84 51.70
N PRO A 590 20.07 -9.49 52.33
CA PRO A 590 19.30 -10.57 51.68
C PRO A 590 17.88 -10.93 52.24
N ASN A 591 17.22 -11.86 51.53
CA ASN A 591 16.47 -13.03 52.03
C ASN A 591 14.99 -13.00 52.50
N LEU A 592 14.32 -14.08 52.04
CA LEU A 592 13.30 -14.94 52.69
C LEU A 592 11.79 -14.71 52.45
N ALA A 593 11.25 -15.65 51.66
CA ALA A 593 10.19 -16.61 51.99
C ALA A 593 8.76 -16.17 52.35
N GLY A 594 7.79 -16.85 51.72
CA GLY A 594 6.72 -17.50 52.47
C GLY A 594 5.28 -17.08 52.15
N ASN A 595 4.63 -17.90 51.33
CA ASN A 595 3.32 -18.54 51.56
C ASN A 595 2.10 -17.74 52.04
N ASN A 596 0.99 -18.11 51.38
CA ASN A 596 -0.31 -18.49 51.95
C ASN A 596 -1.49 -17.50 51.90
N THR A 597 -2.37 -17.80 50.93
CA THR A 597 -3.78 -18.24 51.09
C THR A 597 -4.86 -17.33 51.70
N ASN A 598 -6.03 -17.49 51.07
CA ASN A 598 -7.40 -17.45 51.61
C ASN A 598 -8.08 -16.07 51.65
N THR A 599 -8.98 -15.80 50.68
CA THR A 599 -10.44 -16.06 50.72
C THR A 599 -11.17 -15.34 51.84
N ILE A 600 -12.22 -14.58 51.50
CA ILE A 600 -13.63 -14.86 51.84
C ILE A 600 -14.57 -13.75 51.32
N ASN A 601 -15.58 -14.21 50.59
CA ASN A 601 -16.98 -13.78 50.42
C ASN A 601 -17.50 -12.47 51.04
N ALA A 602 -18.39 -11.80 50.29
CA ALA A 602 -19.87 -11.89 50.42
C ALA A 602 -20.52 -10.59 49.89
N ASN A 603 -21.26 -10.64 48.78
CA ASN A 603 -22.73 -10.74 48.72
C ASN A 603 -23.51 -9.76 49.63
N ALA A 604 -24.30 -8.87 49.01
CA ALA A 604 -25.75 -8.77 49.26
C ALA A 604 -26.45 -7.77 48.31
N ASN A 605 -27.60 -8.23 47.81
CA ASN A 605 -28.62 -7.58 46.99
C ASN A 605 -29.43 -6.49 47.70
N ALA A 606 -30.11 -5.64 46.92
CA ALA A 606 -31.57 -5.33 46.95
C ALA A 606 -31.85 -3.97 46.28
N THR A 607 -32.42 -3.89 45.06
CA THR A 607 -33.85 -3.85 44.65
C THR A 607 -34.69 -2.60 44.96
N THR A 608 -35.58 -2.29 44.00
CA THR A 608 -36.77 -1.41 43.97
C THR A 608 -36.53 0.06 43.55
N GLN A 609 -37.36 0.72 42.73
CA GLN A 609 -38.61 0.39 42.01
C GLN A 609 -38.90 1.46 40.93
N ASP A 610 -39.82 1.12 40.03
CA ASP A 610 -40.32 1.83 38.84
C ASP A 610 -40.93 3.23 39.06
N GLU A 611 -40.92 4.06 38.00
CA GLU A 611 -42.11 4.82 37.62
C GLU A 611 -42.18 5.15 36.11
N ILE A 612 -43.39 5.05 35.59
CA ILE A 612 -43.85 5.06 34.19
C ILE A 612 -44.41 6.45 33.84
N ILE A 613 -44.06 7.06 32.69
CA ILE A 613 -44.97 7.93 31.92
C ILE A 613 -44.70 7.82 30.40
N THR A 614 -45.77 7.54 29.64
CA THR A 614 -45.92 7.39 28.18
C THR A 614 -46.04 8.71 27.38
N PRO A 615 -45.99 8.68 26.02
CA PRO A 615 -45.60 9.80 25.14
C PRO A 615 -46.75 10.43 24.31
N ALA A 616 -46.49 11.56 23.64
CA ALA A 616 -47.10 12.06 22.37
C ALA A 616 -46.70 13.54 22.08
N PRO A 617 -46.89 14.12 20.87
CA PRO A 617 -46.99 13.55 19.52
C PRO A 617 -46.13 14.32 18.46
N SER A 618 -46.07 13.76 17.24
CA SER A 618 -45.57 14.39 15.99
C SER A 618 -46.32 15.68 15.61
N PRO A 619 -45.77 16.49 14.68
CA PRO A 619 -46.29 16.42 13.30
C PRO A 619 -45.23 16.62 12.19
N ALA A 620 -45.50 16.02 11.03
CA ALA A 620 -45.10 16.51 9.71
C ALA A 620 -46.41 16.89 8.96
N PRO A 621 -46.42 17.46 7.73
CA PRO A 621 -45.37 18.07 6.90
C PRO A 621 -45.77 19.48 6.38
N SER A 622 -44.87 20.19 5.70
CA SER A 622 -45.29 21.21 4.72
C SER A 622 -44.34 21.31 3.53
N ILE A 623 -44.96 21.08 2.38
CA ILE A 623 -44.48 21.18 1.01
C ILE A 623 -44.37 22.66 0.65
N LEU A 624 -43.22 23.10 0.13
CA LEU A 624 -43.14 24.31 -0.69
C LEU A 624 -42.30 24.03 -1.94
N THR A 625 -43.04 23.98 -3.04
CA THR A 625 -42.61 24.07 -4.43
C THR A 625 -41.93 25.42 -4.69
N HIS A 626 -40.79 25.43 -5.39
CA HIS A 626 -40.46 26.52 -6.31
C HIS A 626 -39.80 25.99 -7.59
N SER A 627 -40.49 26.29 -8.67
CA SER A 627 -40.16 26.07 -10.07
C SER A 627 -39.11 27.06 -10.59
N SER A 628 -38.20 26.53 -11.42
CA SER A 628 -37.59 27.12 -12.63
C SER A 628 -37.21 28.60 -12.66
N SER A 629 -35.91 28.88 -12.84
CA SER A 629 -35.48 29.82 -13.89
C SER A 629 -34.07 29.51 -14.38
N SER A 630 -33.97 29.45 -15.70
CA SER A 630 -32.78 29.44 -16.53
C SER A 630 -31.96 30.73 -16.35
N GLY A 631 -30.64 30.61 -16.16
CA GLY A 631 -29.69 31.72 -16.23
C GLY A 631 -28.30 31.20 -16.55
N ALA A 632 -27.72 31.69 -17.64
CA ALA A 632 -26.39 31.37 -18.14
C ALA A 632 -25.28 31.62 -17.10
N PRO A 633 -24.14 30.90 -17.15
CA PRO A 633 -23.03 31.15 -16.23
C PRO A 633 -22.35 32.49 -16.57
N PRO A 634 -22.07 33.36 -15.57
CA PRO A 634 -21.31 34.57 -15.80
C PRO A 634 -19.82 34.26 -15.96
N ALA A 635 -19.19 35.04 -16.83
CA ALA A 635 -17.78 34.99 -17.17
C ALA A 635 -16.86 35.15 -15.94
N SER A 636 -15.77 34.41 -15.98
CA SER A 636 -14.58 34.48 -15.13
C SER A 636 -14.02 35.90 -14.97
N PRO A 637 -13.68 36.35 -13.75
CA PRO A 637 -12.77 37.48 -13.57
C PRO A 637 -11.33 36.97 -13.41
N ALA A 638 -10.46 37.51 -14.26
CA ALA A 638 -9.02 37.40 -14.17
C ALA A 638 -8.50 37.97 -12.83
N THR A 639 -7.61 37.22 -12.19
CA THR A 639 -6.85 37.64 -11.00
C THR A 639 -5.86 38.73 -11.38
N SER A 640 -6.14 39.98 -10.97
CA SER A 640 -5.17 41.08 -11.01
C SER A 640 -4.41 41.16 -9.68
N ILE A 641 -3.09 41.10 -9.81
CA ILE A 641 -2.08 41.30 -8.76
C ILE A 641 -2.18 42.75 -8.25
N HIS A 642 -2.25 42.95 -6.94
CA HIS A 642 -1.93 44.23 -6.32
C HIS A 642 -0.98 44.08 -5.12
N SER A 643 -0.14 45.11 -5.03
CA SER A 643 1.11 45.31 -4.31
C SER A 643 0.99 45.60 -2.81
N GLU A 644 2.15 45.50 -2.16
CA GLU A 644 2.51 45.85 -0.78
C GLU A 644 1.78 47.05 -0.15
N GLY A 645 1.43 46.89 1.13
CA GLY A 645 0.96 47.95 2.02
C GLY A 645 0.90 47.47 3.48
N SER A 646 1.86 47.91 4.27
CA SER A 646 2.02 47.66 5.71
C SER A 646 0.82 48.06 6.58
N SER A 647 0.42 47.19 7.51
CA SER A 647 -0.25 47.56 8.76
C SER A 647 0.08 46.53 9.85
N ILE A 648 0.61 47.01 10.99
CA ILE A 648 1.07 46.19 12.12
C ILE A 648 -0.11 45.69 13.00
N TRP A 649 -1.36 46.06 12.70
CA TRP A 649 -2.54 45.67 13.48
C TRP A 649 -3.79 45.35 12.66
N THR A 650 -3.65 45.02 11.38
CA THR A 650 -4.80 44.52 10.62
C THR A 650 -5.08 43.07 11.04
N ILE A 651 -5.99 42.91 12.01
CA ILE A 651 -6.89 41.76 12.06
C ILE A 651 -7.79 41.87 10.82
N ALA A 652 -7.21 41.72 9.63
CA ALA A 652 -7.93 41.66 8.39
C ALA A 652 -8.48 40.24 8.29
N TRP A 653 -9.73 40.11 8.73
CA TRP A 653 -10.62 39.04 8.32
C TRP A 653 -10.69 39.09 6.79
N SER A 654 -9.82 38.37 6.09
CA SER A 654 -9.90 38.25 4.64
C SER A 654 -11.06 37.31 4.29
N ASP A 655 -11.76 37.61 3.20
CA ASP A 655 -12.82 36.79 2.59
C ASP A 655 -12.33 35.41 2.09
N GLU A 656 -11.08 35.04 2.39
CA GLU A 656 -10.42 33.77 2.05
C GLU A 656 -10.34 32.79 3.24
N MET A 657 -11.16 32.95 4.30
CA MET A 657 -11.24 31.91 5.33
C MET A 657 -11.90 30.66 4.76
N GLN A 658 -11.06 29.72 4.31
CA GLN A 658 -11.46 28.36 3.96
C GLN A 658 -12.24 27.74 5.14
N LYS A 659 -13.30 26.98 4.83
CA LYS A 659 -14.09 26.28 5.85
C LYS A 659 -13.18 25.45 6.76
N PRO A 660 -13.43 25.41 8.08
CA PRO A 660 -12.63 24.62 9.00
C PRO A 660 -12.60 23.17 8.56
N SER A 661 -11.41 22.64 8.30
CA SER A 661 -11.20 21.27 7.85
C SER A 661 -11.52 20.28 8.97
N SER A 662 -12.38 19.29 8.72
CA SER A 662 -12.71 18.27 9.71
C SER A 662 -11.89 16.99 9.51
N SER A 663 -11.23 16.52 10.57
CA SER A 663 -10.60 15.19 10.62
C SER A 663 -11.64 14.09 10.35
N GLN A 664 -11.23 13.04 9.65
CA GLN A 664 -12.07 11.87 9.36
C GLN A 664 -12.28 10.97 10.59
N ARG A 665 -11.44 11.07 11.63
CA ARG A 665 -11.51 10.21 12.82
C ARG A 665 -12.40 10.80 13.91
N CYS A 666 -13.36 10.00 14.40
CA CYS A 666 -14.29 10.42 15.45
C CYS A 666 -13.57 10.92 16.72
N ALA A 667 -12.54 10.19 17.18
CA ALA A 667 -11.74 10.57 18.34
C ALA A 667 -11.12 11.97 18.19
N THR A 668 -10.45 12.25 17.06
CA THR A 668 -9.83 13.56 16.82
C THR A 668 -10.84 14.68 16.60
N ARG A 669 -12.10 14.38 16.27
CA ARG A 669 -13.17 15.39 16.26
C ARG A 669 -13.64 15.73 17.67
N TRP A 670 -13.68 14.77 18.59
CA TRP A 670 -14.16 15.01 19.96
C TRP A 670 -13.11 15.59 20.89
N VAL A 671 -11.84 15.21 20.74
CA VAL A 671 -10.74 15.70 21.58
C VAL A 671 -10.64 17.25 21.62
N PRO A 672 -10.67 17.99 20.50
CA PRO A 672 -10.66 19.46 20.51
C PRO A 672 -11.88 20.09 21.20
N ARG A 673 -12.97 19.35 21.40
CA ARG A 673 -14.18 19.82 22.08
C ARG A 673 -14.14 19.55 23.58
N VAL A 674 -13.60 18.40 23.98
CA VAL A 674 -13.57 17.95 25.38
C VAL A 674 -12.36 18.51 26.13
N LEU A 675 -11.22 18.63 25.45
CA LEU A 675 -9.95 18.95 26.09
C LEU A 675 -9.80 20.42 26.53
N PRO A 676 -10.28 21.43 25.79
CA PRO A 676 -10.18 22.82 26.24
C PRO A 676 -10.93 23.10 27.56
N PRO A 677 -12.16 22.58 27.81
CA PRO A 677 -12.80 22.67 29.11
C PRO A 677 -11.98 22.05 30.25
N VAL A 678 -11.36 20.89 30.02
CA VAL A 678 -10.49 20.23 31.00
C VAL A 678 -9.26 21.07 31.30
N MET A 679 -8.61 21.62 30.26
CA MET A 679 -7.47 22.52 30.41
C MET A 679 -7.84 23.80 31.16
N LEU A 680 -9.00 24.38 30.86
CA LEU A 680 -9.50 25.55 31.56
C LEU A 680 -9.73 25.28 33.05
N ALA A 681 -10.26 24.10 33.40
CA ALA A 681 -10.46 23.69 34.79
C ALA A 681 -9.11 23.52 35.53
N LEU A 682 -8.12 22.87 34.89
CA LEU A 682 -6.78 22.69 35.47
C LEU A 682 -6.07 24.03 35.69
N VAL A 683 -6.09 24.91 34.69
CA VAL A 683 -5.53 26.26 34.78
C VAL A 683 -6.27 27.10 35.82
N GLY A 684 -7.60 26.95 35.92
CA GLY A 684 -8.41 27.60 36.94
C GLY A 684 -8.01 27.17 38.35
N TYR A 685 -7.81 25.86 38.56
CA TYR A 685 -7.31 25.31 39.82
C TYR A 685 -5.91 25.83 40.15
N ALA A 686 -4.97 25.78 39.20
CA ALA A 686 -3.61 26.29 39.40
C ALA A 686 -3.61 27.80 39.70
N THR A 687 -4.51 28.57 39.09
CA THR A 687 -4.68 30.00 39.38
C THR A 687 -5.15 30.23 40.81
N TYR A 688 -6.16 29.48 41.26
CA TYR A 688 -6.64 29.55 42.64
C TYR A 688 -5.53 29.18 43.63
N ASP A 689 -4.84 28.07 43.40
CA ASP A 689 -3.80 27.55 44.27
C ASP A 689 -2.59 28.50 44.39
N VAL A 690 -2.08 29.02 43.27
CA VAL A 690 -0.91 29.92 43.29
C VAL A 690 -1.29 31.32 43.77
N ILE A 691 -2.35 31.93 43.23
CA ILE A 691 -2.67 33.34 43.53
C ILE A 691 -3.37 33.46 44.88
N VAL A 692 -4.45 32.71 45.09
CA VAL A 692 -5.29 32.88 46.29
C VAL A 692 -4.62 32.20 47.48
N TYR A 693 -4.32 30.92 47.37
CA TYR A 693 -3.80 30.15 48.51
C TYR A 693 -2.34 30.49 48.83
N CYS A 694 -1.41 30.28 47.88
CA CYS A 694 0.02 30.50 48.13
C CYS A 694 0.35 31.98 48.35
N CYS A 695 -0.06 32.87 47.43
CA CYS A 695 0.36 34.27 47.48
C CYS A 695 -0.46 35.11 48.48
N VAL A 696 -1.79 35.06 48.43
CA VAL A 696 -2.64 35.93 49.26
C VAL A 696 -2.85 35.38 50.68
N GLU A 697 -3.32 34.15 50.82
CA GLU A 697 -3.63 33.57 52.13
C GLU A 697 -2.37 33.26 52.93
N TYR A 698 -1.41 32.56 52.35
CA TYR A 698 -0.21 32.15 53.08
C TYR A 698 0.85 33.27 53.13
N LEU A 699 1.37 33.72 51.99
CA LEU A 699 2.50 34.66 51.99
C LEU A 699 2.12 36.07 52.49
N VAL A 700 0.99 36.63 52.07
CA VAL A 700 0.59 38.00 52.47
C VAL A 700 -0.07 38.03 53.84
N LYS A 701 -1.10 37.23 54.09
CA LYS A 701 -1.87 37.31 55.35
C LYS A 701 -1.16 36.63 56.52
N GLN A 702 -0.62 35.42 56.32
CA GLN A 702 -0.02 34.63 57.40
C GLN A 702 1.45 34.97 57.63
N GLU A 703 2.30 34.88 56.61
CA GLU A 703 3.76 35.07 56.74
C GLU A 703 4.23 36.52 56.59
N ARG A 704 3.35 37.43 56.16
CA ARG A 704 3.66 38.86 55.89
C ARG A 704 4.79 39.09 54.87
N LYS A 705 5.12 38.11 54.02
CA LYS A 705 6.12 38.16 52.95
C LYS A 705 5.56 38.74 51.65
N VAL A 706 5.13 40.00 51.70
CA VAL A 706 4.45 40.68 50.58
C VAL A 706 5.30 40.73 49.31
N ALA A 707 6.61 41.01 49.43
CA ALA A 707 7.51 41.10 48.28
C ALA A 707 7.58 39.78 47.48
N ALA A 708 7.67 38.64 48.17
CA ALA A 708 7.70 37.32 47.51
C ALA A 708 6.38 37.03 46.78
N ALA A 709 5.24 37.36 47.40
CA ALA A 709 3.93 37.19 46.77
C ALA A 709 3.78 38.04 45.50
N VAL A 710 4.22 39.30 45.51
CA VAL A 710 4.17 40.17 44.33
C VAL A 710 5.02 39.62 43.19
N VAL A 711 6.22 39.13 43.48
CA VAL A 711 7.12 38.53 42.46
C VAL A 711 6.49 37.29 41.83
N LEU A 712 5.95 36.37 42.65
CA LEU A 712 5.29 35.16 42.15
C LEU A 712 4.05 35.49 41.30
N ILE A 713 3.21 36.43 41.74
CA ILE A 713 2.04 36.88 40.97
C ILE A 713 2.47 37.50 39.64
N ALA A 714 3.53 38.31 39.62
CA ALA A 714 4.02 38.94 38.39
C ALA A 714 4.51 37.89 37.38
N PHE A 715 5.35 36.95 37.80
CA PHE A 715 5.82 35.86 36.92
C PHE A 715 4.67 34.97 36.45
N TYR A 716 3.74 34.62 37.35
CA TYR A 716 2.56 33.85 37.02
C TYR A 716 1.73 34.55 35.93
N ALA A 717 1.43 35.85 36.11
CA ALA A 717 0.66 36.63 35.15
C ALA A 717 1.35 36.74 33.79
N ILE A 718 2.66 36.99 33.75
CA ILE A 718 3.44 37.10 32.52
C ILE A 718 3.35 35.79 31.71
N PHE A 719 3.69 34.65 32.31
CA PHE A 719 3.69 33.38 31.59
C PHE A 719 2.29 32.88 31.30
N PHE A 720 1.31 33.16 32.15
CA PHE A 720 -0.10 32.83 31.89
C PHE A 720 -0.63 33.56 30.64
N ILE A 721 -0.36 34.87 30.52
CA ILE A 721 -0.79 35.67 29.36
C ILE A 721 -0.09 35.18 28.09
N LEU A 722 1.23 34.97 28.13
CA LEU A 722 2.01 34.53 26.98
C LEU A 722 1.61 33.11 26.53
N MET A 723 1.42 32.18 27.47
CA MET A 723 0.93 30.83 27.19
C MET A 723 -0.46 30.86 26.57
N THR A 724 -1.39 31.64 27.12
CA THR A 724 -2.76 31.72 26.61
C THR A 724 -2.82 32.36 25.23
N ALA A 725 -2.06 33.44 25.00
CA ALA A 725 -1.99 34.11 23.70
C ALA A 725 -1.40 33.20 22.62
N SER A 726 -0.29 32.50 22.92
CA SER A 726 0.34 31.56 21.97
C SER A 726 -0.53 30.33 21.71
N TYR A 727 -1.18 29.78 22.73
CA TYR A 727 -2.17 28.70 22.57
C TYR A 727 -3.31 29.13 21.64
N LEU A 728 -3.94 30.27 21.92
CA LEU A 728 -5.07 30.75 21.13
C LEU A 728 -4.65 31.05 19.68
N ARG A 729 -3.48 31.68 19.48
CA ARG A 729 -2.96 31.93 18.13
C ARG A 729 -2.68 30.64 17.38
N CYS A 730 -2.04 29.67 18.02
CA CYS A 730 -1.76 28.36 17.42
C CYS A 730 -3.07 27.64 17.08
N PHE A 731 -4.03 27.58 18.01
CA PHE A 731 -5.33 26.95 17.82
C PHE A 731 -6.09 27.57 16.64
N LEU A 732 -6.24 28.90 16.62
CA LEU A 732 -6.92 29.59 15.53
C LEU A 732 -6.22 29.36 14.18
N THR A 733 -4.89 29.38 14.17
CA THR A 733 -4.12 29.10 12.95
C THR A 733 -4.40 27.70 12.42
N ILE A 734 -4.46 26.69 13.27
CA ILE A 734 -4.76 25.31 12.86
C ILE A 734 -6.19 25.20 12.28
N GLN A 735 -7.16 25.91 12.86
CA GLN A 735 -8.55 25.83 12.41
C GLN A 735 -8.78 26.53 11.07
N PHE A 736 -8.09 27.64 10.80
CA PHE A 736 -8.34 28.48 9.62
C PHE A 736 -7.26 28.39 8.55
N ASN A 737 -6.04 27.97 8.89
CA ASN A 737 -4.92 27.84 7.98
C ASN A 737 -3.97 26.71 8.42
N ALA A 738 -4.42 25.47 8.27
CA ALA A 738 -3.64 24.28 8.61
C ALA A 738 -2.41 24.03 7.70
N GLY A 739 -2.19 24.85 6.67
CA GLY A 739 -1.08 24.71 5.73
C GLY A 739 -1.31 23.65 4.65
N PHE A 740 -2.56 23.46 4.20
CA PHE A 740 -2.84 22.53 3.09
C PHE A 740 -2.25 23.03 1.77
N VAL A 741 -1.76 22.09 0.96
CA VAL A 741 -1.40 22.38 -0.43
C VAL A 741 -2.70 22.70 -1.20
N PRO A 742 -2.77 23.86 -1.88
CA PRO A 742 -3.97 24.26 -2.62
C PRO A 742 -4.22 23.35 -3.83
N TRP A 743 -5.50 23.14 -4.16
CA TRP A 743 -5.90 22.50 -5.41
C TRP A 743 -6.19 23.57 -6.46
N THR A 744 -6.05 23.23 -7.75
CA THR A 744 -6.61 24.06 -8.82
C THR A 744 -8.14 24.05 -8.73
N ALA A 745 -8.81 25.13 -9.11
CA ALA A 745 -10.25 25.30 -8.92
C ALA A 745 -11.09 24.16 -9.56
N ASP A 746 -10.73 23.71 -10.76
CA ASP A 746 -11.39 22.59 -11.45
C ASP A 746 -11.20 21.26 -10.72
N ARG A 747 -10.08 21.10 -10.01
CA ARG A 747 -9.70 19.89 -9.29
C ARG A 747 -10.31 19.82 -7.91
N GLU A 748 -10.50 20.97 -7.26
CA GLU A 748 -11.09 21.06 -5.94
C GLU A 748 -12.51 20.49 -5.92
N ALA A 749 -13.34 20.80 -6.93
CA ALA A 749 -14.71 20.30 -7.01
C ALA A 749 -14.78 18.76 -7.16
N VAL A 750 -13.89 18.18 -7.96
CA VAL A 750 -13.81 16.72 -8.20
C VAL A 750 -13.38 15.98 -6.94
N GLU A 751 -12.35 16.49 -6.26
CA GLU A 751 -11.78 15.83 -5.08
C GLU A 751 -12.62 16.03 -3.81
N GLN A 752 -13.31 17.17 -3.67
CA GLN A 752 -14.29 17.37 -2.60
C GLN A 752 -15.46 16.37 -2.73
N ALA A 753 -16.02 16.19 -3.93
CA ALA A 753 -17.08 15.21 -4.18
C ALA A 753 -16.61 13.76 -3.92
N ARG A 754 -15.34 13.45 -4.20
CA ARG A 754 -14.73 12.13 -3.88
C ARG A 754 -14.59 11.91 -2.37
N ASN A 755 -14.06 12.89 -1.65
CA ASN A 755 -13.84 12.80 -0.21
C ASN A 755 -15.16 12.71 0.57
N GLU A 756 -16.22 13.37 0.10
CA GLU A 756 -17.57 13.21 0.67
C GLU A 756 -18.09 11.77 0.51
N ARG A 757 -17.87 11.12 -0.65
CA ARG A 757 -18.22 9.70 -0.86
C ARG A 757 -17.44 8.78 0.08
N LEU A 758 -16.14 9.02 0.27
CA LEU A 758 -15.30 8.26 1.21
C LEU A 758 -15.76 8.43 2.67
N SER A 759 -16.13 9.66 3.08
CA SER A 759 -16.60 9.94 4.44
C SER A 759 -17.95 9.29 4.80
N ASN A 760 -18.77 8.96 3.79
CA ASN A 760 -20.06 8.29 3.94
C ASN A 760 -19.97 6.75 3.88
N GLY A 761 -18.81 6.17 4.21
CA GLY A 761 -18.58 4.72 4.14
C GLY A 761 -18.12 4.23 2.77
N GLY A 762 -17.62 5.13 1.93
CA GLY A 762 -16.98 4.78 0.67
C GLY A 762 -15.64 4.06 0.87
N ASP A 763 -15.40 3.08 0.02
CA ASP A 763 -14.28 2.16 0.05
C ASP A 763 -12.91 2.85 -0.03
N VAL A 764 -12.08 2.70 1.01
CA VAL A 764 -10.70 3.23 1.09
C VAL A 764 -9.77 2.59 0.05
N GLU A 765 -10.08 1.38 -0.45
CA GLU A 765 -9.32 0.74 -1.53
C GLU A 765 -9.77 1.14 -2.94
N SER A 766 -10.85 1.93 -3.08
CA SER A 766 -11.20 2.57 -4.38
C SER A 766 -10.19 3.66 -4.78
N LEU A 767 -9.33 4.05 -3.83
CA LEU A 767 -8.15 4.90 -4.04
C LEU A 767 -7.02 4.06 -4.63
N SER A 768 -7.23 3.57 -5.86
CA SER A 768 -6.12 3.05 -6.65
C SER A 768 -5.04 4.12 -6.76
N TRP A 769 -3.78 3.71 -6.56
CA TRP A 769 -2.63 4.58 -6.77
C TRP A 769 -2.76 5.25 -8.14
N ALA A 770 -2.99 6.56 -8.14
CA ALA A 770 -2.98 7.34 -9.36
C ALA A 770 -1.53 7.48 -9.80
N PRO A 771 -1.15 7.03 -11.00
CA PRO A 771 0.19 7.29 -11.50
C PRO A 771 0.45 8.80 -11.61
N PRO A 772 1.73 9.23 -11.60
CA PRO A 772 2.10 10.57 -12.00
C PRO A 772 1.49 10.91 -13.35
N ASP A 773 0.97 12.12 -13.48
CA ASP A 773 0.44 12.61 -14.75
C ASP A 773 1.60 12.72 -15.75
N THR A 774 1.55 11.91 -16.81
CA THR A 774 2.62 11.85 -17.81
C THR A 774 2.49 12.94 -18.87
N ASN A 775 1.48 13.80 -18.79
CA ASN A 775 1.35 14.94 -19.68
C ASN A 775 2.47 15.96 -19.41
N PRO A 776 3.28 16.35 -20.43
CA PRO A 776 4.24 17.45 -20.30
C PRO A 776 3.65 18.76 -19.78
N ASP A 777 2.37 19.01 -20.05
CA ASP A 777 1.61 20.17 -19.60
C ASP A 777 0.77 19.86 -18.35
N SER A 778 1.20 18.90 -17.53
CA SER A 778 0.51 18.54 -16.29
C SER A 778 0.39 19.75 -15.35
N PRO A 779 -0.82 20.10 -14.88
CA PRO A 779 -1.02 21.28 -14.02
C PRO A 779 -0.17 21.22 -12.75
N GLY A 780 0.62 22.27 -12.51
CA GLY A 780 1.48 22.42 -11.34
C GLY A 780 2.88 21.82 -11.53
N LEU A 781 3.19 21.17 -12.66
CA LEU A 781 4.54 20.71 -12.98
C LEU A 781 5.50 21.89 -13.21
N GLU A 782 4.97 22.98 -13.76
CA GLU A 782 5.67 24.25 -13.98
C GLU A 782 6.19 24.91 -12.71
N ALA A 783 5.54 24.66 -11.57
CA ALA A 783 5.97 25.17 -10.26
C ALA A 783 7.27 24.53 -9.75
N PHE A 784 7.73 23.43 -10.38
CA PHE A 784 8.97 22.74 -10.02
C PHE A 784 10.12 23.12 -10.95
N TYR A 785 9.94 22.98 -12.26
CA TYR A 785 11.01 23.31 -13.21
C TYR A 785 11.25 24.83 -13.37
N SER A 786 10.36 25.67 -12.83
CA SER A 786 10.65 27.10 -12.64
C SER A 786 11.68 27.36 -11.52
N LYS A 787 11.98 26.39 -10.66
CA LYS A 787 12.98 26.51 -9.59
C LYS A 787 14.36 26.02 -10.01
N ASP A 788 15.41 26.55 -9.38
CA ASP A 788 16.79 26.09 -9.60
C ASP A 788 17.07 24.71 -9.01
N VAL A 789 16.47 24.39 -7.86
CA VAL A 789 16.62 23.12 -7.18
C VAL A 789 15.30 22.68 -6.56
N PHE A 790 14.93 21.41 -6.75
CA PHE A 790 13.77 20.79 -6.11
C PHE A 790 13.99 19.30 -5.86
N ILE A 791 13.18 18.69 -4.98
CA ILE A 791 13.23 17.25 -4.71
C ILE A 791 12.52 16.47 -5.82
N CYS A 792 13.20 15.45 -6.35
CA CYS A 792 12.69 14.61 -7.43
C CYS A 792 12.74 13.11 -7.10
N GLU A 793 12.15 12.31 -7.99
CA GLU A 793 12.29 10.85 -8.06
C GLU A 793 13.51 10.47 -8.92
N SER A 794 13.79 9.17 -9.07
CA SER A 794 14.97 8.70 -9.84
C SER A 794 14.98 9.08 -11.31
N ASP A 795 13.82 9.38 -11.88
CA ASP A 795 13.63 9.83 -13.26
C ASP A 795 13.80 11.35 -13.42
N GLY A 796 13.98 12.09 -12.31
CA GLY A 796 14.09 13.55 -12.30
C GLY A 796 12.75 14.26 -12.20
N MET A 797 11.62 13.54 -12.21
CA MET A 797 10.29 14.11 -12.03
C MET A 797 10.05 14.52 -10.58
N PRO A 798 9.25 15.58 -10.32
CA PRO A 798 8.87 15.91 -8.96
C PRO A 798 8.14 14.75 -8.28
N LYS A 799 8.16 14.71 -6.95
CA LYS A 799 7.43 13.69 -6.21
C LYS A 799 5.94 13.78 -6.52
N TRP A 800 5.29 12.63 -6.62
CA TRP A 800 3.85 12.55 -6.87
C TRP A 800 3.10 12.08 -5.63
N CYS A 801 1.96 12.71 -5.34
CA CYS A 801 1.02 12.22 -4.34
C CYS A 801 -0.14 11.51 -5.05
N SER A 802 -0.22 10.19 -4.95
CA SER A 802 -1.31 9.40 -5.56
C SER A 802 -2.69 9.71 -4.97
N GLU A 803 -2.74 10.04 -3.68
CA GLU A 803 -3.99 10.33 -2.97
C GLU A 803 -4.58 11.68 -3.36
N CYS A 804 -3.73 12.72 -3.42
CA CYS A 804 -4.12 14.06 -3.89
C CYS A 804 -4.07 14.18 -5.42
N ARG A 805 -3.50 13.18 -6.10
CA ARG A 805 -3.23 13.14 -7.54
C ARG A 805 -2.44 14.33 -8.05
N SER A 806 -1.59 14.94 -7.22
CA SER A 806 -0.87 16.16 -7.59
C SER A 806 0.61 15.99 -7.41
N TRP A 807 1.39 16.76 -8.18
CA TRP A 807 2.78 16.98 -7.87
C TRP A 807 2.90 17.53 -6.45
N LYS A 808 3.85 16.96 -5.71
CA LYS A 808 3.97 17.11 -4.28
C LYS A 808 5.12 18.07 -4.01
N PRO A 809 4.85 19.28 -3.50
CA PRO A 809 5.88 20.27 -3.20
C PRO A 809 6.93 19.71 -2.23
N ASP A 810 8.11 20.33 -2.21
CA ASP A 810 9.17 19.94 -1.30
C ASP A 810 8.67 19.94 0.14
N ARG A 811 9.11 18.97 0.94
CA ARG A 811 8.73 18.80 2.37
C ARG A 811 7.21 18.72 2.66
N ALA A 812 6.35 18.64 1.66
CA ALA A 812 4.94 18.38 1.90
C ALA A 812 4.73 16.92 2.33
N HIS A 813 3.65 16.64 3.07
CA HIS A 813 3.26 15.27 3.42
C HIS A 813 1.75 15.07 3.31
N HIS A 814 1.33 13.91 2.81
CA HIS A 814 -0.08 13.56 2.75
C HIS A 814 -0.55 13.12 4.13
N SER A 815 -1.53 13.83 4.69
CA SER A 815 -2.18 13.49 5.94
C SER A 815 -3.40 12.62 5.63
N SER A 816 -3.30 11.32 5.91
CA SER A 816 -4.43 10.39 5.77
C SER A 816 -5.62 10.75 6.66
N GLU A 817 -5.37 11.46 7.75
CA GLU A 817 -6.42 11.92 8.66
C GLU A 817 -7.29 13.05 8.09
N TYR A 818 -6.71 13.88 7.23
CA TYR A 818 -7.38 15.02 6.60
C TYR A 818 -7.59 14.83 5.10
N GLY A 819 -7.05 13.76 4.51
CA GLY A 819 -7.13 13.46 3.08
C GLY A 819 -6.43 14.48 2.18
N ARG A 820 -5.42 15.21 2.70
CA ARG A 820 -4.78 16.35 2.03
C ARG A 820 -3.27 16.36 2.24
N CYS A 821 -2.53 16.82 1.23
CA CYS A 821 -1.13 17.21 1.38
C CYS A 821 -1.02 18.50 2.21
N VAL A 822 -0.05 18.55 3.11
CA VAL A 822 0.23 19.66 4.02
C VAL A 822 1.70 20.07 3.87
N TYR A 823 1.96 21.37 3.73
CA TYR A 823 3.32 21.92 3.66
C TYR A 823 4.06 21.74 4.98
N LYS A 824 5.31 21.25 4.91
CA LYS A 824 6.22 21.01 6.05
C LYS A 824 5.47 20.49 7.29
N MET A 825 4.72 19.41 7.10
CA MET A 825 3.91 18.81 8.17
C MET A 825 4.82 18.27 9.27
N ASP A 826 4.49 18.58 10.52
CA ASP A 826 5.18 18.04 11.68
C ASP A 826 4.41 16.84 12.26
N HIS A 827 3.23 17.08 12.82
CA HIS A 827 2.37 16.03 13.38
C HIS A 827 0.92 16.49 13.49
N VAL A 828 0.00 15.55 13.76
CA VAL A 828 -1.35 15.88 14.20
C VAL A 828 -1.37 15.96 15.73
N CYS A 829 -1.68 17.14 16.27
CA CYS A 829 -1.66 17.39 17.69
C CYS A 829 -3.09 17.30 18.27
N PRO A 830 -3.39 16.28 19.11
CA PRO A 830 -4.69 16.19 19.76
C PRO A 830 -4.93 17.37 20.71
N TRP A 831 -3.86 17.89 21.34
CA TRP A 831 -3.95 18.98 22.32
C TRP A 831 -4.31 20.33 21.70
N MET A 832 -3.86 20.56 20.46
CA MET A 832 -4.17 21.79 19.70
C MET A 832 -5.35 21.59 18.74
N GLY A 833 -5.89 20.38 18.66
CA GLY A 833 -7.07 20.04 17.87
C GLY A 833 -6.85 20.06 16.35
N GLY A 834 -5.65 19.76 15.88
CA GLY A 834 -5.38 19.55 14.46
C GLY A 834 -3.90 19.50 14.07
N ILE A 835 -3.62 19.75 12.79
CA ILE A 835 -2.28 19.59 12.20
C ILE A 835 -1.35 20.73 12.59
N ILE A 836 -0.16 20.38 13.11
CA ILE A 836 0.97 21.28 13.23
C ILE A 836 1.78 21.23 11.93
N SER A 837 1.95 22.38 11.30
CA SER A 837 2.62 22.56 9.99
C SER A 837 3.43 23.87 9.99
N GLU A 838 4.03 24.25 8.87
CA GLU A 838 4.80 25.51 8.77
C GLU A 838 4.04 26.76 9.22
N THR A 839 2.72 26.79 9.08
CA THR A 839 1.91 27.98 9.43
C THR A 839 1.73 28.14 10.94
N SER A 840 1.78 27.03 11.70
CA SER A 840 1.45 26.98 13.13
C SER A 840 2.63 26.57 14.03
N PHE A 841 3.70 26.01 13.48
CA PHE A 841 4.81 25.45 14.24
C PHE A 841 5.53 26.46 15.15
N ASN A 842 5.69 27.72 14.70
CA ASN A 842 6.31 28.77 15.52
C ASN A 842 5.47 29.10 16.78
N PHE A 843 4.15 29.20 16.62
CA PHE A 843 3.24 29.41 17.75
C PHE A 843 3.21 28.21 18.69
N PHE A 844 3.36 27.00 18.15
CA PHE A 844 3.48 25.78 18.94
C PHE A 844 4.77 25.75 19.78
N VAL A 845 5.91 26.17 19.22
CA VAL A 845 7.18 26.35 19.96
C VAL A 845 6.99 27.34 21.11
N GLN A 846 6.40 28.51 20.84
CA GLN A 846 6.12 29.51 21.88
C GLN A 846 5.22 28.96 22.99
N PHE A 847 4.11 28.31 22.61
CA PHE A 847 3.16 27.72 23.53
C PHE A 847 3.82 26.70 24.46
N THR A 848 4.59 25.75 23.92
CA THR A 848 5.23 24.70 24.71
C THR A 848 6.29 25.27 25.67
N VAL A 849 7.09 26.24 25.22
CA VAL A 849 8.06 26.95 26.07
C VAL A 849 7.36 27.71 27.20
N TYR A 850 6.31 28.47 26.90
CA TYR A 850 5.58 29.22 27.92
C TYR A 850 4.80 28.33 28.88
N CYS A 851 4.29 27.18 28.40
CA CYS A 851 3.68 26.17 29.26
C CYS A 851 4.70 25.57 30.24
N ALA A 852 5.93 25.30 29.79
CA ALA A 852 7.01 24.82 30.66
C ALA A 852 7.39 25.86 31.73
N CYS A 853 7.55 27.13 31.34
CA CYS A 853 7.81 28.23 32.27
C CYS A 853 6.66 28.43 33.27
N TYR A 854 5.42 28.35 32.81
CA TYR A 854 4.23 28.45 33.66
C TYR A 854 4.20 27.32 34.71
N CYS A 855 4.44 26.07 34.29
CA CYS A 855 4.52 24.93 35.22
C CYS A 855 5.66 25.10 36.23
N ALA A 856 6.81 25.65 35.81
CA ALA A 856 7.92 25.95 36.71
C ALA A 856 7.56 26.99 37.78
N VAL A 857 6.75 28.01 37.44
CA VAL A 857 6.23 28.98 38.42
C VAL A 857 5.25 28.32 39.39
N VAL A 858 4.34 27.46 38.90
CA VAL A 858 3.39 26.72 39.74
C VAL A 858 4.13 25.82 40.74
N LEU A 859 5.12 25.06 40.25
CA LEU A 859 6.00 24.22 41.08
C LEU A 859 6.81 25.04 42.08
N GLY A 860 7.40 26.15 41.64
CA GLY A 860 8.20 27.03 42.48
C GLY A 860 7.39 27.67 43.60
N ALA A 861 6.18 28.16 43.31
CA ALA A 861 5.29 28.75 44.30
C ALA A 861 4.86 27.70 45.35
N ASN A 862 4.40 26.53 44.88
CA ASN A 862 3.97 25.44 45.76
C ASN A 862 5.12 24.89 46.60
N GLY A 863 6.28 24.64 45.99
CA GLY A 863 7.47 24.13 46.68
C GLY A 863 8.00 25.13 47.71
N TYR A 864 8.00 26.43 47.39
CA TYR A 864 8.41 27.47 48.33
C TYR A 864 7.49 27.54 49.56
N VAL A 865 6.16 27.51 49.34
CA VAL A 865 5.19 27.49 50.45
C VAL A 865 5.27 26.20 51.24
N PHE A 866 5.45 25.04 50.58
CA PHE A 866 5.63 23.75 51.23
C PHE A 866 6.80 23.75 52.21
N VAL A 867 7.99 24.20 51.75
CA VAL A 867 9.19 24.29 52.60
C VAL A 867 8.98 25.26 53.76
N LEU A 868 8.32 26.40 53.50
CA LEU A 868 8.07 27.40 54.54
C LEU A 868 7.10 26.89 55.61
N ARG A 869 6.06 26.13 55.23
CA ARG A 869 5.14 25.47 56.18
C ARG A 869 5.85 24.44 57.03
N GLN A 870 6.71 23.62 56.42
CA GLN A 870 7.49 22.61 57.13
C GLN A 870 8.45 23.24 58.14
N HIS A 871 9.13 24.33 57.76
CA HIS A 871 9.99 25.08 58.67
C HIS A 871 9.21 25.70 59.85
N ASN A 872 7.96 26.10 59.62
CA ASN A 872 7.08 26.66 60.65
C ASN A 872 6.32 25.59 61.46
N GLY A 873 6.63 24.29 61.27
CA GLY A 873 6.01 23.18 62.00
C GLY A 873 4.53 22.95 61.66
N LEU A 874 4.05 23.46 60.52
CA LEU A 874 2.67 23.30 60.07
C LEU A 874 2.50 22.00 59.29
N SER A 875 1.30 21.40 59.38
CA SER A 875 0.95 20.22 58.58
C SER A 875 0.89 20.57 57.09
N VAL A 876 1.22 19.57 56.26
CA VAL A 876 1.15 19.68 54.79
C VAL A 876 -0.31 19.72 54.36
N ASP A 877 -0.66 20.72 53.56
CA ASP A 877 -2.00 20.87 52.98
C ASP A 877 -2.10 20.03 51.71
N ALA A 878 -3.21 19.30 51.56
CA ALA A 878 -3.46 18.47 50.37
C ALA A 878 -3.45 19.31 49.08
N ARG A 879 -3.82 20.59 49.14
CA ARG A 879 -3.80 21.50 47.98
C ARG A 879 -2.40 21.64 47.39
N LEU A 880 -1.39 21.80 48.24
CA LEU A 880 0.02 21.92 47.82
C LEU A 880 0.54 20.63 47.19
N ILE A 881 0.11 19.48 47.73
CA ILE A 881 0.48 18.17 47.17
C ILE A 881 -0.11 18.02 45.76
N VAL A 882 -1.38 18.39 45.59
CA VAL A 882 -2.04 18.35 44.27
C VAL A 882 -1.38 19.34 43.30
N GLY A 883 -1.06 20.56 43.74
CA GLY A 883 -0.34 21.56 42.96
C GLY A 883 1.04 21.09 42.51
N LEU A 884 1.82 20.46 43.40
CA LEU A 884 3.12 19.85 43.08
C LEU A 884 2.99 18.65 42.13
N ALA A 885 2.00 17.77 42.35
CA ALA A 885 1.80 16.59 41.53
C ALA A 885 1.37 16.96 40.10
N LEU A 886 0.36 17.83 39.96
CA LEU A 886 -0.11 18.30 38.66
C LEU A 886 0.95 19.16 37.97
N GLY A 887 1.57 20.10 38.67
CA GLY A 887 2.66 20.92 38.13
C GLY A 887 3.87 20.09 37.69
N GLY A 888 4.18 19.01 38.39
CA GLY A 888 5.28 18.10 38.07
C GLY A 888 4.97 17.25 36.84
N LEU A 889 3.79 16.64 36.79
CA LEU A 889 3.34 15.81 35.67
C LEU A 889 3.27 16.62 34.36
N PHE A 890 2.55 17.76 34.39
CA PHE A 890 2.41 18.62 33.21
C PHE A 890 3.73 19.34 32.88
N GLY A 891 4.53 19.70 33.89
CA GLY A 891 5.83 20.32 33.70
C GLY A 891 6.82 19.41 32.98
N LEU A 892 6.90 18.13 33.36
CA LEU A 892 7.75 17.15 32.68
C LEU A 892 7.37 17.00 31.20
N PHE A 893 6.07 16.90 30.93
CA PHE A 893 5.55 16.82 29.58
C PHE A 893 5.86 18.09 28.78
N ALA A 894 5.60 19.27 29.35
CA ALA A 894 5.85 20.56 28.70
C ALA A 894 7.32 20.80 28.40
N VAL A 895 8.23 20.47 29.32
CA VAL A 895 9.69 20.59 29.13
C VAL A 895 10.17 19.67 28.01
N THR A 896 9.66 18.44 27.96
CA THR A 896 10.01 17.46 26.93
C THR A 896 9.57 17.94 25.54
N MET A 897 8.32 18.43 25.44
CA MET A 897 7.78 18.97 24.21
C MET A 897 8.50 20.24 23.76
N ALA A 898 8.76 21.18 24.68
CA ALA A 898 9.50 22.41 24.38
C ALA A 898 10.92 22.12 23.89
N SER A 899 11.63 21.19 24.55
CA SER A 899 12.98 20.79 24.15
C SER A 899 13.00 20.16 22.76
N THR A 900 12.01 19.33 22.46
CA THR A 900 11.87 18.68 21.15
C THR A 900 11.52 19.68 20.05
N ALA A 901 10.55 20.57 20.30
CA ALA A 901 10.14 21.60 19.35
C ALA A 901 11.28 22.59 19.05
N LEU A 902 12.04 23.01 20.09
CA LEU A 902 13.23 23.83 19.92
C LEU A 902 14.31 23.10 19.11
N ARG A 903 14.58 21.83 19.42
CA ARG A 903 15.52 21.02 18.64
C ARG A 903 15.14 20.99 17.16
N PHE A 904 13.86 20.79 16.86
CA PHE A 904 13.34 20.76 15.48
C PHE A 904 13.49 22.11 14.78
N ALA A 905 13.21 23.21 15.48
CA ALA A 905 13.47 24.56 14.96
C ALA A 905 14.97 24.80 14.67
N PHE A 906 15.87 24.39 15.57
CA PHE A 906 17.31 24.55 15.40
C PHE A 906 17.90 23.63 14.33
N GLN A 907 17.37 22.42 14.15
CA GLN A 907 17.89 21.43 13.20
C GLN A 907 17.20 21.50 11.82
N ASN A 908 16.12 22.28 11.70
CA ASN A 908 15.23 22.35 10.53
C ASN A 908 14.69 20.97 10.11
N ILE A 909 14.30 20.16 11.09
CA ILE A 909 13.71 18.83 10.90
C ILE A 909 12.29 18.81 11.47
N THR A 910 11.46 17.91 10.97
CA THR A 910 10.13 17.59 11.55
C THR A 910 10.14 16.22 12.22
N ASN A 911 9.06 15.89 12.94
CA ASN A 911 8.81 14.52 13.41
C ASN A 911 8.82 13.51 12.25
N ILE A 912 8.29 13.88 11.09
CA ILE A 912 8.29 13.00 9.90
C ILE A 912 9.71 12.74 9.42
N ASP A 913 10.59 13.75 9.44
CA ASP A 913 12.00 13.60 9.09
C ASP A 913 12.72 12.66 10.09
N LEU A 914 12.33 12.69 11.39
CA LEU A 914 12.92 11.85 12.44
C LEU A 914 12.59 10.35 12.29
N PHE A 915 11.38 10.02 11.82
CA PHE A 915 11.03 8.63 11.50
C PHE A 915 11.76 8.10 10.26
N ARG A 916 12.42 8.99 9.50
CA ARG A 916 13.08 8.69 8.23
C ARG A 916 14.59 8.98 8.28
N LYS A 917 15.24 8.75 9.42
CA LYS A 917 16.67 9.06 9.65
C LYS A 917 17.64 8.49 8.62
N ASN A 918 17.31 7.38 7.95
CA ASN A 918 18.15 6.78 6.90
C ASN A 918 17.69 7.12 5.47
N GLN A 919 16.76 8.07 5.32
CA GLN A 919 16.26 8.48 4.02
C GLN A 919 17.34 9.27 3.26
N THR A 920 17.54 8.89 2.00
CA THR A 920 18.30 9.68 1.03
C THR A 920 17.33 10.54 0.22
N PHE A 921 17.71 11.77 -0.08
CA PHE A 921 16.99 12.69 -0.94
C PHE A 921 17.62 12.70 -2.33
N ARG A 922 16.79 12.81 -3.37
CA ARG A 922 17.24 13.12 -4.72
C ARG A 922 16.84 14.54 -5.08
N LEU A 923 17.79 15.29 -5.62
CA LEU A 923 17.64 16.69 -5.97
C LEU A 923 17.83 16.84 -7.47
N ALA A 924 16.87 17.47 -8.13
CA ALA A 924 17.03 17.99 -9.48
C ALA A 924 17.69 19.35 -9.36
N VAL A 925 18.94 19.46 -9.81
CA VAL A 925 19.76 20.68 -9.72
C VAL A 925 19.93 21.25 -11.11
N TRP A 926 19.54 22.51 -11.31
CA TRP A 926 19.66 23.18 -12.60
C TRP A 926 21.12 23.24 -13.06
N VAL A 927 21.34 22.88 -14.33
CA VAL A 927 22.64 22.85 -15.01
C VAL A 927 22.50 23.43 -16.42
N PRO A 928 23.61 23.86 -17.06
CA PRO A 928 23.57 24.32 -18.45
C PRO A 928 22.96 23.26 -19.38
N ASN A 929 22.15 23.68 -20.36
CA ASN A 929 21.45 22.78 -21.29
C ASN A 929 22.38 21.90 -22.14
N SER A 930 23.66 22.23 -22.23
CA SER A 930 24.68 21.42 -22.89
C SER A 930 25.19 20.24 -22.05
N THR A 931 24.80 20.13 -20.78
CA THR A 931 25.27 19.11 -19.84
C THR A 931 24.73 17.74 -20.23
N GLN A 932 25.62 16.80 -20.56
CA GLN A 932 25.27 15.42 -20.91
C GLN A 932 25.19 14.53 -19.66
N PRO A 933 24.33 13.49 -19.65
CA PRO A 933 24.34 12.47 -18.61
C PRO A 933 25.72 11.82 -18.48
N THR A 934 26.12 11.50 -17.25
CA THR A 934 27.37 10.80 -16.96
C THR A 934 27.09 9.50 -16.20
N GLU A 935 28.09 8.65 -16.00
CA GLU A 935 27.97 7.49 -15.10
C GLU A 935 27.64 7.88 -13.66
N ARG A 936 27.88 9.15 -13.28
CA ARG A 936 27.67 9.64 -11.92
C ARG A 936 26.28 10.25 -11.70
N PHE A 937 25.69 10.89 -12.71
CA PHE A 937 24.38 11.52 -12.59
C PHE A 937 23.61 11.49 -13.92
N ALA A 938 22.29 11.34 -13.85
CA ALA A 938 21.39 11.47 -14.99
C ALA A 938 20.93 12.93 -15.16
N THR A 939 20.46 13.28 -16.35
CA THR A 939 19.88 14.60 -16.63
C THR A 939 18.46 14.50 -17.18
N ILE A 940 17.64 15.51 -16.90
CA ILE A 940 16.28 15.69 -17.42
C ILE A 940 16.10 17.12 -17.93
N THR A 941 15.39 17.33 -19.03
CA THR A 941 15.14 18.65 -19.61
C THR A 941 13.63 18.94 -19.64
N TYR A 942 13.26 20.10 -19.13
CA TYR A 942 11.89 20.64 -19.16
C TYR A 942 11.76 21.78 -20.18
N PRO A 943 10.55 22.02 -20.72
CA PRO A 943 9.35 21.18 -20.63
C PRO A 943 9.57 19.81 -21.29
N LEU A 944 8.84 18.78 -20.82
CA LEU A 944 9.02 17.41 -21.31
C LEU A 944 8.63 17.32 -22.80
N THR A 945 9.34 16.49 -23.56
CA THR A 945 9.01 16.27 -24.98
C THR A 945 7.96 15.16 -25.10
N LEU A 946 6.96 15.37 -25.96
CA LEU A 946 5.94 14.36 -26.24
C LEU A 946 6.59 13.14 -26.91
N PRO A 947 6.24 11.90 -26.51
CA PRO A 947 6.74 10.70 -27.18
C PRO A 947 6.31 10.68 -28.65
N GLY A 948 7.26 10.83 -29.59
CA GLY A 948 7.02 10.68 -31.03
C GLY A 948 7.42 11.84 -31.93
N GLU A 949 7.86 12.99 -31.40
CA GLU A 949 8.46 14.03 -32.26
C GLU A 949 9.94 13.70 -32.58
N PRO A 950 10.33 13.61 -33.86
CA PRO A 950 11.73 13.42 -34.21
C PRO A 950 12.56 14.66 -33.82
N PRO A 951 13.85 14.49 -33.46
CA PRO A 951 14.73 15.62 -33.22
C PRO A 951 14.78 16.48 -34.49
N ARG A 952 14.31 17.74 -34.39
CA ARG A 952 14.44 18.70 -35.49
C ARG A 952 15.93 18.88 -35.78
N THR A 953 16.38 18.34 -36.90
CA THR A 953 17.75 18.52 -37.39
C THR A 953 18.01 20.02 -37.60
N PRO A 954 19.13 20.57 -37.10
CA PRO A 954 19.52 21.93 -37.42
C PRO A 954 19.75 22.04 -38.92
N ILE A 955 18.99 22.89 -39.60
CA ILE A 955 19.19 23.15 -41.03
C ILE A 955 20.59 23.80 -41.20
N PRO A 956 21.51 23.22 -41.99
CA PRO A 956 22.83 23.80 -42.19
C PRO A 956 22.72 25.16 -42.87
N ALA A 957 23.47 26.14 -42.35
CA ALA A 957 23.54 27.52 -42.83
C ALA A 957 24.26 27.67 -44.19
N ARG A 958 23.74 27.01 -45.25
CA ARG A 958 24.35 27.07 -46.59
C ARG A 958 23.42 27.32 -47.78
N PHE A 959 22.19 27.73 -47.53
CA PHE A 959 21.35 28.37 -48.56
C PHE A 959 20.91 29.76 -48.09
N ARG A 960 21.82 30.73 -48.21
CA ARG A 960 21.47 32.15 -48.31
C ARG A 960 21.97 32.65 -49.66
N SER A 961 21.09 32.63 -50.65
CA SER A 961 21.21 33.44 -51.84
C SER A 961 19.84 34.06 -52.15
N VAL A 962 19.71 35.33 -51.77
CA VAL A 962 19.19 36.46 -52.57
C VAL A 962 17.94 36.17 -53.43
N ASP A 963 16.76 36.64 -53.00
CA ASP A 963 16.22 37.94 -53.44
C ASP A 963 14.92 38.32 -52.69
N GLN A 964 14.73 39.62 -52.50
CA GLN A 964 13.62 40.24 -51.78
C GLN A 964 12.37 40.38 -52.66
N SER A 965 11.19 40.06 -52.10
CA SER A 965 10.00 40.94 -52.19
C SER A 965 8.89 40.49 -51.24
N ASP A 966 8.54 41.41 -50.33
CA ASP A 966 7.23 41.67 -49.72
C ASP A 966 6.37 40.53 -49.15
N GLY A 967 6.15 40.58 -47.82
CA GLY A 967 4.97 40.00 -47.18
C GLY A 967 5.22 39.33 -45.83
N ALA A 968 4.77 39.96 -44.74
CA ALA A 968 4.47 39.36 -43.43
C ALA A 968 5.50 38.37 -42.85
N ALA A 969 6.50 38.88 -42.11
CA ALA A 969 7.25 38.05 -41.16
C ALA A 969 6.29 37.55 -40.07
N SER A 970 6.01 36.25 -40.08
CA SER A 970 5.07 35.57 -39.22
C SER A 970 5.52 35.55 -37.77
N VAL A 971 4.54 35.65 -36.87
CA VAL A 971 4.65 35.52 -35.40
C VAL A 971 5.32 34.18 -34.98
N THR A 972 5.43 33.21 -35.88
CA THR A 972 5.97 31.86 -35.64
C THR A 972 7.49 31.81 -35.42
N ASP A 973 8.28 32.65 -36.10
CA ASP A 973 9.76 32.61 -35.96
C ASP A 973 10.24 33.24 -34.64
N ARG A 974 9.45 34.16 -34.06
CA ARG A 974 9.74 34.72 -32.73
C ARG A 974 9.32 33.80 -31.58
N MET A 975 8.34 32.91 -31.79
CA MET A 975 7.95 31.91 -30.79
C MET A 975 8.97 30.77 -30.69
N ALA A 976 9.48 30.26 -31.81
CA ALA A 976 10.44 29.15 -31.83
C ALA A 976 11.75 29.44 -31.08
N ALA A 977 12.30 30.65 -31.19
CA ALA A 977 13.51 31.05 -30.45
C ALA A 977 13.26 31.33 -28.95
N ARG A 978 12.04 31.77 -28.60
CA ARG A 978 11.61 32.01 -27.22
C ARG A 978 11.34 30.71 -26.46
N ASP A 979 10.77 29.72 -27.14
CA ASP A 979 10.53 28.37 -26.61
C ASP A 979 11.83 27.56 -26.47
N GLU A 980 12.84 27.83 -27.31
CA GLU A 980 14.18 27.24 -27.17
C GLU A 980 14.95 27.85 -25.97
N GLN A 981 14.70 29.11 -25.63
CA GLN A 981 15.18 29.78 -24.41
C GLN A 981 14.46 29.34 -23.13
N ALA A 982 13.29 28.70 -23.23
CA ALA A 982 12.51 28.23 -22.07
C ALA A 982 12.94 26.83 -21.57
N LYS A 983 13.89 26.17 -22.23
CA LYS A 983 14.36 24.84 -21.83
C LYS A 983 15.28 24.92 -20.62
N ARG A 984 15.02 24.10 -19.60
CA ARG A 984 15.88 23.97 -18.42
C ARG A 984 16.28 22.53 -18.19
N THR A 985 17.57 22.28 -18.12
CA THR A 985 18.14 20.95 -17.86
C THR A 985 18.56 20.85 -16.40
N PHE A 986 18.29 19.69 -15.79
CA PHE A 986 18.58 19.41 -14.39
C PHE A 986 19.43 18.15 -14.29
N ALA A 987 20.45 18.18 -13.43
CA ALA A 987 21.21 17.02 -13.02
C ALA A 987 20.61 16.41 -11.76
N ILE A 988 20.46 15.09 -11.73
CA ILE A 988 19.83 14.35 -10.63
C ILE A 988 20.92 13.90 -9.66
N LEU A 989 20.97 14.53 -8.49
CA LEU A 989 21.97 14.28 -7.45
C LEU A 989 21.32 13.57 -6.25
N GLN A 990 22.05 12.68 -5.58
CA GLN A 990 21.52 11.94 -4.43
C GLN A 990 22.34 12.22 -3.16
N THR A 991 21.67 12.43 -2.02
CA THR A 991 22.31 12.56 -0.71
C THR A 991 22.69 11.20 -0.12
N GLU A 992 23.61 11.20 0.84
CA GLU A 992 23.90 10.05 1.69
C GLU A 992 22.88 9.90 2.83
N PRO A 993 22.72 8.69 3.41
CA PRO A 993 21.80 8.46 4.52
C PRO A 993 22.11 9.38 5.71
N GLY A 994 21.12 10.12 6.18
CA GLY A 994 21.23 11.01 7.34
C GLY A 994 21.66 12.44 7.02
N GLU A 995 21.98 12.76 5.77
CA GLU A 995 22.25 14.14 5.35
C GLU A 995 20.94 14.95 5.21
N ASN A 996 20.89 16.14 5.82
CA ASN A 996 19.73 17.04 5.73
C ASN A 996 20.01 18.19 4.75
N PRO A 997 19.38 18.21 3.56
CA PRO A 997 19.63 19.24 2.56
C PRO A 997 19.10 20.62 2.97
N TRP A 998 18.19 20.73 3.94
CA TRP A 998 17.65 22.01 4.42
C TRP A 998 18.37 22.56 5.66
N HIS A 999 19.48 21.95 6.09
CA HIS A 999 20.23 22.43 7.23
C HIS A 999 21.12 23.62 6.84
N ILE A 1000 20.60 24.85 6.97
CA ILE A 1000 21.32 26.11 6.64
C ILE A 1000 22.16 26.66 7.82
N GLY A 1001 22.19 25.91 8.93
CA GLY A 1001 22.90 26.24 10.17
C GLY A 1001 21.96 26.64 11.31
N TYR A 1002 22.31 26.30 12.56
CA TYR A 1002 21.40 26.37 13.71
C TYR A 1002 20.66 27.70 13.88
N ARG A 1003 21.38 28.83 13.80
CA ARG A 1003 20.78 30.17 13.95
C ARG A 1003 19.83 30.50 12.81
N LYS A 1004 20.23 30.23 11.57
CA LYS A 1004 19.41 30.50 10.38
C LYS A 1004 18.17 29.59 10.33
N ASN A 1005 18.32 28.32 10.71
CA ASN A 1005 17.20 27.40 10.87
C ASN A 1005 16.18 27.96 11.87
N PHE A 1006 16.65 28.43 13.02
CA PHE A 1006 15.78 28.99 14.04
C PHE A 1006 15.07 30.26 13.53
N THR A 1007 15.77 31.19 12.87
CA THR A 1007 15.13 32.39 12.32
C THR A 1007 14.18 32.07 11.16
N SER A 1008 14.44 31.04 10.36
CA SER A 1008 13.53 30.57 9.30
C SER A 1008 12.17 30.10 9.84
N VAL A 1009 12.13 29.68 11.11
CA VAL A 1009 10.92 29.25 11.81
C VAL A 1009 10.31 30.37 12.66
N MET A 1010 11.14 31.05 13.46
CA MET A 1010 10.68 31.95 14.52
C MET A 1010 10.62 33.42 14.10
N GLY A 1011 11.20 33.81 12.96
CA GLY A 1011 11.34 35.20 12.53
C GLY A 1011 12.73 35.77 12.76
N ASP A 1012 12.95 36.99 12.28
CA ASP A 1012 14.25 37.67 12.32
C ASP A 1012 14.42 38.56 13.56
N SER A 1013 13.33 38.85 14.27
CA SER A 1013 13.33 39.72 15.45
C SER A 1013 13.05 38.99 16.76
N VAL A 1014 13.67 39.46 17.85
CA VAL A 1014 13.43 38.91 19.21
C VAL A 1014 11.97 39.08 19.64
N ILE A 1015 11.30 40.13 19.14
CA ILE A 1015 9.87 40.36 19.43
C ILE A 1015 9.02 39.25 18.80
N GLU A 1016 9.33 38.82 17.58
CA GLU A 1016 8.64 37.70 16.91
C GLU A 1016 8.93 36.36 17.60
N TRP A 1017 10.11 36.20 18.22
CA TRP A 1017 10.42 34.99 18.98
C TRP A 1017 9.57 34.87 20.23
N LEU A 1018 9.30 36.00 20.89
CA LEU A 1018 8.57 36.05 22.16
C LEU A 1018 7.07 36.16 21.98
N LEU A 1019 6.58 36.90 20.99
CA LEU A 1019 5.16 37.20 20.84
C LEU A 1019 4.55 36.47 19.63
N PRO A 1020 3.33 35.90 19.76
CA PRO A 1020 2.67 35.14 18.71
C PRO A 1020 2.00 36.05 17.66
N ILE A 1021 2.80 36.88 16.97
CA ILE A 1021 2.30 37.93 16.06
C ILE A 1021 2.26 37.42 14.61
N ARG A 1022 3.43 37.13 14.02
CA ARG A 1022 3.58 36.76 12.61
C ARG A 1022 3.70 35.26 12.41
N HIS A 1023 3.28 34.79 11.24
CA HIS A 1023 3.55 33.41 10.80
C HIS A 1023 5.04 33.21 10.54
N SER A 1024 5.45 31.94 10.52
CA SER A 1024 6.82 31.55 10.21
C SER A 1024 7.29 32.12 8.86
N PRO A 1025 8.51 32.67 8.75
CA PRO A 1025 9.06 33.12 7.46
C PRO A 1025 9.08 32.04 6.37
N CYS A 1026 9.15 30.76 6.77
CA CYS A 1026 9.17 29.62 5.84
C CYS A 1026 7.83 29.33 5.15
N THR A 1027 6.78 30.13 5.37
CA THR A 1027 5.51 30.01 4.61
C THR A 1027 5.56 30.76 3.26
N ARG A 1028 6.70 31.37 2.91
CA ARG A 1028 6.90 32.10 1.66
C ARG A 1028 7.59 31.19 0.64
N HIS A 1029 6.84 30.79 -0.38
CA HIS A 1029 7.27 29.86 -1.45
C HIS A 1029 7.50 30.57 -2.80
N ASP A 1030 7.65 31.90 -2.78
CA ASP A 1030 7.83 32.77 -3.95
C ASP A 1030 9.28 32.81 -4.48
N ASN A 1031 10.20 32.12 -3.81
CA ASN A 1031 11.59 32.06 -4.20
C ASN A 1031 11.82 31.16 -5.43
N MET A 1032 12.42 31.72 -6.48
CA MET A 1032 12.77 31.01 -7.72
C MET A 1032 13.93 30.02 -7.57
N VAL A 1033 14.61 29.98 -6.42
CA VAL A 1033 15.67 29.00 -6.17
C VAL A 1033 15.09 27.64 -5.74
N SER A 1034 14.16 27.65 -4.79
CA SER A 1034 13.61 26.45 -4.12
C SER A 1034 12.46 26.83 -3.19
N ASP A 1035 11.54 25.91 -2.89
CA ASP A 1035 10.46 26.14 -1.90
C ASP A 1035 11.00 26.44 -0.50
N TYR A 1036 12.08 25.75 -0.10
CA TYR A 1036 12.76 25.97 1.18
C TYR A 1036 14.25 26.12 0.95
N GLU A 1037 14.88 27.08 1.64
CA GLU A 1037 16.31 27.35 1.52
C GLU A 1037 17.13 26.07 1.77
N PHE A 1038 17.96 25.72 0.79
CA PHE A 1038 18.89 24.60 0.88
C PHE A 1038 20.19 25.02 1.57
N GLY A 1039 20.72 24.11 2.38
CA GLY A 1039 22.00 24.25 3.08
C GLY A 1039 23.22 24.05 2.17
N PRO A 1040 24.43 24.18 2.76
CA PRO A 1040 25.70 24.00 2.03
C PRO A 1040 25.87 22.61 1.42
N LEU A 1041 25.06 21.64 1.85
CA LEU A 1041 25.05 20.28 1.32
C LEU A 1041 24.83 20.25 -0.19
N VAL A 1042 24.01 21.13 -0.77
CA VAL A 1042 23.73 21.12 -2.22
C VAL A 1042 24.99 21.46 -3.02
N GLU A 1043 25.79 22.42 -2.54
CA GLU A 1043 27.08 22.75 -3.17
C GLU A 1043 28.10 21.63 -2.97
N GLU A 1044 28.08 20.96 -1.83
CA GLU A 1044 28.90 19.76 -1.59
C GLU A 1044 28.51 18.60 -2.52
N LEU A 1045 27.21 18.42 -2.79
CA LEU A 1045 26.72 17.44 -3.77
C LEU A 1045 27.17 17.79 -5.18
N LYS A 1046 27.01 19.05 -5.60
CA LYS A 1046 27.55 19.50 -6.90
C LYS A 1046 29.03 19.14 -7.05
N LYS A 1047 29.83 19.40 -6.00
CA LYS A 1047 31.25 19.03 -5.97
C LYS A 1047 31.49 17.51 -6.01
N ARG A 1048 30.75 16.73 -5.22
CA ARG A 1048 30.84 15.24 -5.19
C ARG A 1048 30.56 14.62 -6.56
N TYR A 1049 29.58 15.17 -7.27
CA TYR A 1049 29.18 14.71 -8.60
C TYR A 1049 29.98 15.34 -9.75
N GLY A 1050 30.98 16.16 -9.45
CA GLY A 1050 31.88 16.76 -10.45
C GLY A 1050 31.28 17.94 -11.22
N LEU A 1051 30.18 18.50 -10.72
CA LEU A 1051 29.56 19.73 -11.22
C LEU A 1051 30.29 20.93 -10.60
N VAL A 1052 31.51 21.22 -11.05
CA VAL A 1052 32.27 22.38 -10.54
C VAL A 1052 32.11 23.57 -11.47
N GLY A 1053 31.40 24.60 -10.97
CA GLY A 1053 31.55 26.01 -11.33
C GLY A 1053 31.05 26.44 -12.71
N GLY A 1054 29.87 27.06 -12.75
CA GLY A 1054 29.41 27.78 -13.94
C GLY A 1054 28.09 28.48 -13.71
N ASP A 1055 28.11 29.60 -13.00
CA ASP A 1055 27.07 30.62 -13.09
C ASP A 1055 27.70 31.84 -13.81
N PRO A 1056 27.85 31.82 -15.16
CA PRO A 1056 28.54 32.88 -15.87
C PRO A 1056 27.79 34.23 -15.82
N GLU A 1057 26.52 34.25 -15.41
CA GLU A 1057 25.72 35.48 -15.34
C GLU A 1057 25.78 36.19 -13.97
N LYS A 1058 26.14 35.49 -12.88
CA LYS A 1058 26.32 36.14 -11.55
C LYS A 1058 27.69 36.78 -11.36
N GLU A 1059 28.76 36.25 -11.97
CA GLU A 1059 30.09 36.91 -11.92
C GLU A 1059 30.15 38.20 -12.75
N ALA A 1060 29.30 38.34 -13.77
CA ALA A 1060 29.24 39.54 -14.60
C ALA A 1060 28.56 40.73 -13.90
N THR A 1061 27.69 40.49 -12.92
CA THR A 1061 26.95 41.55 -12.21
C THR A 1061 27.71 42.10 -11.00
N GLU A 1062 28.59 41.32 -10.35
CA GLU A 1062 29.39 41.83 -9.22
C GLU A 1062 30.69 42.54 -9.63
N THR A 1063 31.11 42.46 -10.90
CA THR A 1063 32.26 43.22 -11.42
C THR A 1063 31.92 44.60 -11.98
N THR A 1064 30.64 45.01 -11.97
CA THR A 1064 30.20 46.35 -12.46
C THR A 1064 29.55 47.25 -11.41
N SER A 1065 29.58 46.87 -10.13
CA SER A 1065 29.24 47.78 -9.01
C SER A 1065 30.31 47.74 -7.92
N ASN A 1066 31.46 48.34 -8.23
CA ASN A 1066 32.37 48.95 -7.26
C ASN A 1066 32.42 50.45 -7.52
#